data_AF-A0A222FFC8-F1
#
_entry.id   AF-A0A222FFC8-F1
#
_cell.length_a   1.000
_cell.length_b   1.000
_cell.length_c   1.000
_cell.angle_alpha   90.00
_cell.angle_beta   90.00
_cell.angle_gamma   90.00
#
_symmetry.space_group_name_H-M   'P 1'
#
loop_
_entity.id
_entity.type
_entity.pdbx_description
1 polymer ?
#
loop_
_entity_poly.entity_id
_entity_poly.type
_entity_poly.pdbx_seq_one_letter_code
_entity_poly.pdbx_strand_id
1 'polypeptide(L)'
;MNLLWIPLLPLLGTLVPLVTTRLSRSQSAALTAVLPAVALALVLQAIPDVFAGKSLVVAFNWVPQLGLSLSFHMDGLGLLFSLLILGIGLLVILYARYYLSAQDHMGRFYAYLILFMTAMLGIVLSNNLLQLWFFWELTSISSFLLISFWSNKTEARKGARMALTITGAGGLALLAGLILLGEVAGTYTLSEVLQRGDLIRASELYPAIMILVLLGAFTKSAQFPFHFWLPHAMAAPTPVSAYLHSATMVKAGVFLMARFYPVLAQSDLWFITVSLVGLSTLLVGAYTALFKHDLKGLLAYSTISHLGLITLLFGLNTQLAAIAAVFHIINHAVFKASLFMAAGIIDHESGSRDMRQLNGLWKYMPHTATLAMVAAASMAGVPLLNGFLSKEMLFAETLHQSTFGSLSWVIPIMATIAGALAVAYSVRFIHDVFFNGEPINLPKTPHEPPRYMKVPVEVLVVLCLLVGIVPEWSVGELLRAAAGAVVGQALPDYSLSVWHGFNLPLLMSGLAVAGGAWLYYNRGHLFSFQDQFIERDAKLEFERIVQRIVAAATRFTEWFDNGSLQRYAFALVVTALVFAGWPMLQLEEALGSRPEQPLNWAVIAAALILIIGTITTVVFSHRRLLALVLISIVGLIVSITFAYFSAPDLALTQLSVEVVTIILFLLALYFLPQHASLRDSPPQRIVRDLTVASLVGAVVGTLCYAIITRPFDSISSYFLENSKTLGGGTNVVNVILVDFRGYDTLGEIVVLGIAALGIFKLLAGMRLFVPSSDYRGRPWSADKHPMMLGMVSQSLLPLALLVSAYIFLRGHNLPGGGFIAGLITAIALIQQYVAHGVDWMKDRGASSYHGVIAAGLLIAVATGLGSWLFGRPFMTTWFDYFDWPVVGKFELASALLFDLGVYLTVIGATLLILANLGKLTTSERPKPGVSN
;
A
#
# COMPACT_ATOMS: atom_id res chain seq x y z
N MET A 1 -21.15 10.57 29.13
CA MET A 1 -21.65 9.44 28.31
C MET A 1 -22.45 9.88 27.07
N ASN A 2 -23.29 10.92 27.15
CA ASN A 2 -24.14 11.35 26.02
C ASN A 2 -23.37 11.75 24.73
N LEU A 3 -22.15 12.26 24.86
CA LEU A 3 -21.31 12.72 23.75
C LEU A 3 -20.92 11.63 22.75
N LEU A 4 -20.67 10.40 23.24
CA LEU A 4 -20.33 9.24 22.41
C LEU A 4 -21.50 8.87 21.46
N TRP A 5 -22.74 9.09 21.91
CA TRP A 5 -23.93 8.75 21.14
C TRP A 5 -24.13 9.66 19.93
N ILE A 6 -23.58 10.87 19.93
CA ILE A 6 -23.73 11.85 18.83
C ILE A 6 -23.19 11.28 17.51
N PRO A 7 -21.94 10.76 17.42
CA PRO A 7 -21.47 10.08 16.21
C PRO A 7 -21.95 8.62 16.10
N LEU A 8 -22.19 7.92 17.22
CA LEU A 8 -22.57 6.50 17.20
C LEU A 8 -23.99 6.25 16.68
N LEU A 9 -24.95 7.14 16.97
CA LEU A 9 -26.33 7.01 16.48
C LEU A 9 -26.40 7.10 14.94
N PRO A 10 -25.80 8.11 14.26
CA PRO A 10 -25.64 8.10 12.82
C PRO A 10 -24.88 6.87 12.30
N LEU A 11 -23.81 6.42 12.99
CA LEU A 11 -23.08 5.23 12.56
C LEU A 11 -24.00 4.01 12.45
N LEU A 12 -24.79 3.73 13.49
CA LEU A 12 -25.81 2.68 13.50
C LEU A 12 -26.91 2.95 12.45
N GLY A 13 -27.24 4.22 12.23
CA GLY A 13 -28.15 4.69 11.19
C GLY A 13 -27.73 4.38 9.76
N THR A 14 -26.46 4.06 9.53
CA THR A 14 -25.97 3.59 8.22
C THR A 14 -26.64 2.28 7.79
N LEU A 15 -27.04 1.43 8.76
CA LEU A 15 -27.68 0.13 8.50
C LEU A 15 -29.18 0.26 8.20
N VAL A 16 -29.85 1.28 8.75
CA VAL A 16 -31.30 1.51 8.60
C VAL A 16 -31.74 1.56 7.12
N PRO A 17 -31.10 2.33 6.21
CA PRO A 17 -31.53 2.38 4.82
C PRO A 17 -31.24 1.09 4.05
N LEU A 18 -30.36 0.20 4.53
CA LEU A 18 -30.10 -1.12 3.93
C LEU A 18 -31.25 -2.10 4.23
N VAL A 19 -31.77 -2.06 5.46
CA VAL A 19 -32.88 -2.92 5.90
C VAL A 19 -34.25 -2.39 5.42
N THR A 20 -34.39 -1.06 5.28
CA THR A 20 -35.65 -0.42 4.86
C THR A 20 -35.83 -0.34 3.33
N THR A 21 -34.97 -1.00 2.54
CA THR A 21 -35.03 -1.03 1.07
C THR A 21 -36.36 -1.53 0.50
N ARG A 22 -37.08 -2.37 1.24
CA ARG A 22 -38.39 -2.93 0.84
C ARG A 22 -39.58 -2.04 1.21
N LEU A 23 -39.36 -1.00 2.03
CA LEU A 23 -40.42 -0.08 2.44
C LEU A 23 -40.66 1.00 1.37
N SER A 24 -41.73 1.78 1.53
CA SER A 24 -41.93 2.95 0.68
C SER A 24 -40.77 3.95 0.86
N ARG A 25 -40.45 4.69 -0.19
CA ARG A 25 -39.36 5.70 -0.16
C ARG A 25 -39.54 6.73 0.96
N SER A 26 -40.79 7.12 1.27
CA SER A 26 -41.07 8.07 2.35
C SER A 26 -40.80 7.47 3.72
N GLN A 27 -41.18 6.21 3.95
CA GLN A 27 -40.88 5.50 5.18
C GLN A 27 -39.37 5.29 5.35
N SER A 28 -38.66 4.91 4.27
CA SER A 28 -37.20 4.75 4.31
C SER A 28 -36.50 6.08 4.64
N ALA A 29 -36.90 7.19 4.02
CA ALA A 29 -36.36 8.51 4.33
C ALA A 29 -36.66 8.95 5.77
N ALA A 30 -37.89 8.75 6.25
CA ALA A 30 -38.29 9.10 7.61
C ALA A 30 -37.50 8.29 8.65
N LEU A 31 -37.40 6.97 8.48
CA LEU A 31 -36.64 6.09 9.37
C LEU A 31 -35.14 6.41 9.35
N THR A 32 -34.59 6.75 8.17
CA THR A 32 -33.19 7.18 8.03
C THR A 32 -32.93 8.47 8.82
N ALA A 33 -33.90 9.39 8.88
CA ALA A 33 -33.76 10.67 9.58
C ALA A 33 -33.83 10.55 11.12
N VAL A 34 -34.40 9.47 11.67
CA VAL A 34 -34.63 9.33 13.12
C VAL A 34 -33.33 9.43 13.92
N LEU A 35 -32.31 8.63 13.58
CA LEU A 35 -31.07 8.58 14.38
C LEU A 35 -30.24 9.87 14.30
N PRO A 36 -30.08 10.51 13.12
CA PRO A 36 -29.53 11.87 13.04
C PRO A 36 -30.36 12.91 13.80
N ALA A 37 -31.70 12.81 13.83
CA ALA A 37 -32.55 13.73 14.58
C ALA A 37 -32.38 13.58 16.09
N VAL A 38 -32.25 12.34 16.59
CA VAL A 38 -31.92 12.08 17.99
C VAL A 38 -30.52 12.61 18.33
N ALA A 39 -29.53 12.43 17.45
CA ALA A 39 -28.21 13.01 17.62
C ALA A 39 -28.26 14.55 17.66
N LEU A 40 -29.08 15.19 16.82
CA LEU A 40 -29.29 16.64 16.86
C LEU A 40 -29.93 17.07 18.18
N ALA A 41 -30.92 16.34 18.69
CA ALA A 41 -31.52 16.62 19.99
C ALA A 41 -30.49 16.56 21.14
N LEU A 42 -29.55 15.59 21.11
CA LEU A 42 -28.46 15.52 22.07
C LEU A 42 -27.49 16.72 21.95
N VAL A 43 -27.21 17.19 20.73
CA VAL A 43 -26.41 18.41 20.51
C VAL A 43 -27.14 19.65 21.04
N LEU A 44 -28.44 19.77 20.82
CA LEU A 44 -29.26 20.88 21.34
C LEU A 44 -29.27 20.90 22.88
N GLN A 45 -29.29 19.72 23.53
CA GLN A 45 -29.19 19.62 24.98
C GLN A 45 -27.83 20.07 25.53
N ALA A 46 -26.77 19.98 24.75
CA ALA A 46 -25.42 20.40 25.15
C ALA A 46 -25.20 21.92 25.02
N ILE A 47 -26.08 22.66 24.33
CA ILE A 47 -25.93 24.11 24.08
C ILE A 47 -25.72 24.92 25.37
N PRO A 48 -26.55 24.78 26.42
CA PRO A 48 -26.42 25.61 27.62
C PRO A 48 -25.07 25.42 28.33
N ASP A 49 -24.56 24.19 28.38
CA ASP A 49 -23.26 23.90 29.00
C ASP A 49 -22.10 24.50 28.20
N VAL A 50 -22.14 24.40 26.87
CA VAL A 50 -21.10 24.96 25.98
C VAL A 50 -21.12 26.49 26.02
N PHE A 51 -22.31 27.12 26.04
CA PHE A 51 -22.44 28.57 26.17
C PHE A 51 -21.99 29.08 27.54
N ALA A 52 -22.12 28.25 28.59
CA ALA A 52 -21.53 28.52 29.90
C ALA A 52 -20.00 28.30 29.95
N GLY A 53 -19.36 27.98 28.83
CA GLY A 53 -17.91 27.77 28.73
C GLY A 53 -17.42 26.41 29.22
N LYS A 54 -18.32 25.45 29.48
CA LYS A 54 -17.92 24.09 29.88
C LYS A 54 -17.51 23.29 28.65
N SER A 55 -16.33 22.68 28.69
CA SER A 55 -15.91 21.69 27.70
C SER A 55 -16.37 20.29 28.11
N LEU A 56 -17.14 19.63 27.25
CA LEU A 56 -17.63 18.28 27.51
C LEU A 56 -16.66 17.27 26.88
N VAL A 57 -16.11 16.36 27.68
CA VAL A 57 -15.13 15.36 27.22
C VAL A 57 -15.53 13.95 27.66
N VAL A 58 -15.40 12.99 26.76
CA VAL A 58 -15.53 11.56 27.04
C VAL A 58 -14.39 10.83 26.34
N ALA A 59 -13.63 10.01 27.07
CA ALA A 59 -12.49 9.28 26.52
C ALA A 59 -12.50 7.81 26.94
N PHE A 60 -12.11 6.94 26.00
CA PHE A 60 -11.89 5.52 26.21
C PHE A 60 -10.52 5.12 25.63
N ASN A 61 -9.76 4.33 26.36
CA ASN A 61 -8.48 3.81 25.85
C ASN A 61 -8.74 2.77 24.77
N TRP A 62 -8.12 2.93 23.59
CA TRP A 62 -8.25 1.97 22.49
C TRP A 62 -6.95 1.20 22.25
N VAL A 63 -5.86 1.90 21.90
CA VAL A 63 -4.52 1.31 21.75
C VAL A 63 -3.49 2.20 22.46
N PRO A 64 -3.30 2.01 23.78
CA PRO A 64 -2.46 2.90 24.60
C PRO A 64 -1.00 3.01 24.13
N GLN A 65 -0.45 1.93 23.57
CA GLN A 65 0.94 1.87 23.07
C GLN A 65 1.20 2.86 21.92
N LEU A 66 0.16 3.23 21.16
CA LEU A 66 0.23 4.20 20.07
C LEU A 66 -0.27 5.59 20.50
N GLY A 67 -0.59 5.80 21.77
CA GLY A 67 -1.28 7.01 22.25
C GLY A 67 -2.67 7.20 21.64
N LEU A 68 -3.29 6.11 21.14
CA LEU A 68 -4.58 6.15 20.45
C LEU A 68 -5.71 5.89 21.45
N SER A 69 -6.54 6.91 21.67
CA SER A 69 -7.75 6.86 22.49
C SER A 69 -8.97 7.26 21.67
N LEU A 70 -10.11 6.60 21.95
CA LEU A 70 -11.41 7.02 21.46
C LEU A 70 -11.92 8.15 22.35
N SER A 71 -11.57 9.39 21.99
CA SER A 71 -11.80 10.59 22.77
C SER A 71 -12.63 11.60 21.99
N PHE A 72 -13.75 12.01 22.58
CA PHE A 72 -14.67 12.98 22.01
C PHE A 72 -14.76 14.22 22.89
N HIS A 73 -14.63 15.39 22.27
CA HIS A 73 -14.65 16.70 22.91
C HIS A 73 -15.64 17.62 22.20
N MET A 74 -16.54 18.25 22.95
CA MET A 74 -17.45 19.28 22.46
C MET A 74 -17.09 20.62 23.09
N ASP A 75 -16.51 21.50 22.28
CA ASP A 75 -16.37 22.94 22.52
C ASP A 75 -17.29 23.74 21.59
N GLY A 76 -17.22 25.07 21.63
CA GLY A 76 -18.03 25.93 20.76
C GLY A 76 -17.83 25.68 19.26
N LEU A 77 -16.60 25.37 18.84
CA LEU A 77 -16.32 25.04 17.43
C LEU A 77 -16.93 23.68 17.04
N GLY A 78 -16.78 22.65 17.89
CA GLY A 78 -17.41 21.35 17.71
C GLY A 78 -18.94 21.43 17.69
N LEU A 79 -19.53 22.28 18.55
CA LEU A 79 -20.97 22.54 18.60
C LEU A 79 -21.47 23.15 17.30
N LEU A 80 -20.83 24.23 16.83
CA LEU A 80 -21.16 24.90 15.58
C LEU A 80 -21.19 23.90 14.41
N PHE A 81 -20.12 23.13 14.25
CA PHE A 81 -20.04 22.18 13.14
C PHE A 81 -21.03 21.03 13.30
N SER A 82 -21.27 20.54 14.51
CA SER A 82 -22.27 19.49 14.76
C SER A 82 -23.69 19.94 14.37
N LEU A 83 -24.05 21.19 14.68
CA LEU A 83 -25.32 21.80 14.26
C LEU A 83 -25.42 21.92 12.73
N LEU A 84 -24.35 22.36 12.07
CA LEU A 84 -24.32 22.46 10.60
C LEU A 84 -24.43 21.08 9.93
N ILE A 85 -23.67 20.08 10.41
CA ILE A 85 -23.64 18.72 9.87
C ILE A 85 -25.03 18.07 10.03
N LEU A 86 -25.58 18.04 11.25
CA LEU A 86 -26.84 17.35 11.52
C LEU A 86 -28.05 18.14 10.99
N GLY A 87 -28.09 19.46 11.19
CA GLY A 87 -29.19 20.31 10.75
C GLY A 87 -29.35 20.31 9.23
N ILE A 88 -28.28 20.65 8.49
CA ILE A 88 -28.33 20.63 7.02
C ILE A 88 -28.45 19.18 6.51
N GLY A 89 -27.86 18.21 7.21
CA GLY A 89 -27.99 16.79 6.88
C GLY A 89 -29.44 16.29 6.89
N LEU A 90 -30.23 16.65 7.89
CA LEU A 90 -31.66 16.32 7.96
C LEU A 90 -32.46 16.98 6.83
N LEU A 91 -32.17 18.25 6.54
CA LEU A 91 -32.78 18.96 5.41
C LEU A 91 -32.42 18.30 4.07
N VAL A 92 -31.18 17.84 3.91
CA VAL A 92 -30.73 17.09 2.72
C VAL A 92 -31.40 15.74 2.61
N ILE A 93 -31.63 15.01 3.72
CA ILE A 93 -32.36 13.73 3.70
C ILE A 93 -33.78 13.94 3.17
N LEU A 94 -34.47 14.96 3.67
CA LEU A 94 -35.81 15.35 3.21
C LEU A 94 -35.80 15.76 1.73
N TYR A 95 -34.84 16.59 1.32
CA TYR A 95 -34.69 17.03 -0.06
C TYR A 95 -34.43 15.85 -1.03
N ALA A 96 -33.51 14.94 -0.66
CA ALA A 96 -33.13 13.78 -1.46
C ALA A 96 -34.29 12.83 -1.74
N ARG A 97 -35.27 12.75 -0.83
CA ARG A 97 -36.47 11.94 -1.00
C ARG A 97 -37.26 12.34 -2.24
N TYR A 98 -37.36 13.64 -2.52
CA TYR A 98 -38.11 14.18 -3.65
C TYR A 98 -37.23 14.36 -4.90
N TYR A 99 -35.92 14.54 -4.73
CA TYR A 99 -34.98 14.69 -5.84
C TYR A 99 -34.64 13.36 -6.56
N LEU A 100 -34.45 12.27 -5.82
CA LEU A 100 -34.02 10.99 -6.42
C LEU A 100 -35.16 10.32 -7.19
N SER A 101 -34.85 9.84 -8.40
CA SER A 101 -35.82 9.16 -9.27
C SER A 101 -36.22 7.78 -8.73
N ALA A 102 -37.32 7.22 -9.22
CA ALA A 102 -37.77 5.87 -8.84
C ALA A 102 -36.76 4.77 -9.20
N GLN A 103 -35.92 4.99 -10.21
CA GLN A 103 -34.89 4.04 -10.66
C GLN A 103 -33.62 4.10 -9.79
N ASP A 104 -33.44 5.16 -9.02
CA ASP A 104 -32.28 5.33 -8.14
C ASP A 104 -32.40 4.49 -6.86
N HIS A 105 -31.30 3.82 -6.52
CA HIS A 105 -31.17 3.00 -5.31
C HIS A 105 -31.03 3.88 -4.05
N MET A 106 -32.17 4.30 -3.49
CA MET A 106 -32.27 5.20 -2.34
C MET A 106 -31.61 4.65 -1.07
N GLY A 107 -31.75 3.35 -0.78
CA GLY A 107 -31.12 2.75 0.41
C GLY A 107 -29.59 2.88 0.39
N ARG A 108 -28.97 2.62 -0.77
CA ARG A 108 -27.53 2.80 -0.97
C ARG A 108 -27.12 4.27 -0.83
N PHE A 109 -27.90 5.17 -1.40
CA PHE A 109 -27.65 6.61 -1.30
C PHE A 109 -27.62 7.08 0.17
N TYR A 110 -28.65 6.74 0.93
CA TYR A 110 -28.75 7.13 2.33
C TYR A 110 -27.70 6.46 3.21
N ALA A 111 -27.34 5.20 2.97
CA ALA A 111 -26.25 4.55 3.69
C ALA A 111 -24.94 5.35 3.52
N TYR A 112 -24.59 5.73 2.29
CA TYR A 112 -23.38 6.52 2.02
C TYR A 112 -23.46 7.92 2.64
N LEU A 113 -24.63 8.56 2.60
CA LEU A 113 -24.85 9.90 3.16
C LEU A 113 -24.68 9.90 4.69
N ILE A 114 -25.25 8.89 5.37
CA ILE A 114 -25.18 8.75 6.84
C ILE A 114 -23.78 8.30 7.28
N LEU A 115 -23.10 7.45 6.52
CA LEU A 115 -21.70 7.12 6.77
C LEU A 115 -20.82 8.38 6.67
N PHE A 116 -21.04 9.21 5.66
CA PHE A 116 -20.34 10.48 5.50
C PHE A 116 -20.66 11.46 6.64
N MET A 117 -21.92 11.54 7.07
CA MET A 117 -22.34 12.33 8.24
C MET A 117 -21.61 11.89 9.51
N THR A 118 -21.53 10.58 9.74
CA THR A 118 -20.81 9.98 10.87
C THR A 118 -19.33 10.36 10.83
N ALA A 119 -18.69 10.24 9.67
CA ALA A 119 -17.29 10.58 9.50
C ALA A 119 -17.03 12.07 9.79
N MET A 120 -17.91 12.97 9.32
CA MET A 120 -17.80 14.40 9.61
C MET A 120 -18.00 14.73 11.09
N LEU A 121 -18.96 14.09 11.78
CA LEU A 121 -19.12 14.24 13.23
C LEU A 121 -17.89 13.72 13.98
N GLY A 122 -17.33 12.61 13.50
CA GLY A 122 -16.09 12.05 14.02
C GLY A 122 -14.93 13.04 13.94
N ILE A 123 -14.71 13.72 12.79
CA ILE A 123 -13.67 14.75 12.66
C ILE A 123 -13.88 15.87 13.69
N VAL A 124 -15.10 16.43 13.77
CA VAL A 124 -15.31 17.68 14.51
C VAL A 124 -15.35 17.50 16.02
N LEU A 125 -15.68 16.29 16.47
CA LEU A 125 -15.71 15.92 17.88
C LEU A 125 -14.42 15.22 18.34
N SER A 126 -13.47 14.92 17.44
CA SER A 126 -12.26 14.18 17.82
C SER A 126 -11.37 14.98 18.77
N ASN A 127 -10.98 14.35 19.88
CA ASN A 127 -10.00 14.88 20.83
C ASN A 127 -8.67 14.11 20.80
N ASN A 128 -8.44 13.30 19.77
CA ASN A 128 -7.19 12.61 19.52
C ASN A 128 -6.77 12.82 18.05
N LEU A 129 -5.49 13.12 17.81
CA LEU A 129 -4.99 13.47 16.46
C LEU A 129 -5.14 12.31 15.47
N LEU A 130 -4.82 11.09 15.91
CA LEU A 130 -4.90 9.89 15.07
C LEU A 130 -6.36 9.51 14.78
N GLN A 131 -7.24 9.68 15.78
CA GLN A 131 -8.68 9.52 15.60
C GLN A 131 -9.24 10.55 14.59
N LEU A 132 -8.81 11.81 14.67
CA LEU A 132 -9.19 12.84 13.72
C LEU A 132 -8.81 12.43 12.30
N TRP A 133 -7.58 11.93 12.10
CA TRP A 133 -7.13 11.41 10.81
C TRP A 133 -7.94 10.19 10.33
N PHE A 134 -8.27 9.26 11.21
CA PHE A 134 -9.11 8.11 10.85
C PHE A 134 -10.46 8.55 10.28
N PHE A 135 -11.15 9.47 10.96
CA PHE A 135 -12.41 10.02 10.47
C PHE A 135 -12.21 10.91 9.23
N TRP A 136 -11.06 11.57 9.10
CA TRP A 136 -10.67 12.31 7.91
C TRP A 136 -10.64 11.42 6.67
N GLU A 137 -10.02 10.25 6.74
CA GLU A 137 -10.03 9.31 5.61
C GLU A 137 -11.39 8.65 5.39
N LEU A 138 -12.15 8.40 6.46
CA LEU A 138 -13.51 7.90 6.32
C LEU A 138 -14.39 8.88 5.52
N THR A 139 -14.17 10.20 5.65
CA THR A 139 -14.83 11.19 4.77
C THR A 139 -14.34 11.11 3.31
N SER A 140 -13.05 10.85 3.07
CA SER A 140 -12.51 10.64 1.71
C SER A 140 -13.21 9.46 1.03
N ILE A 141 -13.29 8.33 1.71
CA ILE A 141 -13.89 7.09 1.18
C ILE A 141 -15.40 7.25 0.97
N SER A 142 -16.11 7.78 1.96
CA SER A 142 -17.57 7.97 1.85
C SER A 142 -17.96 9.01 0.79
N SER A 143 -17.17 10.09 0.65
CA SER A 143 -17.37 11.06 -0.44
C SER A 143 -17.10 10.45 -1.83
N PHE A 144 -16.07 9.60 -1.97
CA PHE A 144 -15.82 8.85 -3.19
C PHE A 144 -17.02 7.99 -3.60
N LEU A 145 -17.64 7.29 -2.64
CA LEU A 145 -18.85 6.49 -2.88
C LEU A 145 -20.06 7.35 -3.29
N LEU A 146 -20.20 8.55 -2.71
CA LEU A 146 -21.27 9.49 -3.05
C LEU A 146 -21.07 10.13 -4.43
N ILE A 147 -19.84 10.53 -4.79
CA ILE A 147 -19.51 11.10 -6.11
C ILE A 147 -19.70 10.04 -7.20
N SER A 148 -19.33 8.79 -6.92
CA SER A 148 -19.49 7.66 -7.85
C SER A 148 -20.88 6.99 -7.80
N PHE A 149 -21.89 7.62 -7.19
CA PHE A 149 -23.23 7.02 -7.02
C PHE A 149 -23.83 6.52 -8.35
N TRP A 150 -23.70 7.29 -9.42
CA TRP A 150 -24.03 6.86 -10.78
C TRP A 150 -22.80 6.25 -11.47
N SER A 151 -22.35 5.09 -10.96
CA SER A 151 -21.12 4.41 -11.39
C SER A 151 -21.13 3.98 -12.86
N ASN A 152 -22.29 3.92 -13.51
CA ASN A 152 -22.42 3.68 -14.95
C ASN A 152 -21.87 4.86 -15.79
N LYS A 153 -21.92 6.10 -15.28
CA LYS A 153 -21.42 7.29 -15.98
C LYS A 153 -19.90 7.41 -15.85
N THR A 154 -19.21 7.49 -16.98
CA THR A 154 -17.75 7.67 -17.04
C THR A 154 -17.29 8.93 -16.31
N GLU A 155 -18.04 10.02 -16.42
CA GLU A 155 -17.76 11.28 -15.74
C GLU A 155 -17.75 11.14 -14.21
N ALA A 156 -18.74 10.44 -13.65
CA ALA A 156 -18.81 10.19 -12.21
C ALA A 156 -17.63 9.35 -11.71
N ARG A 157 -17.27 8.28 -12.44
CA ARG A 157 -16.11 7.44 -12.10
C ARG A 157 -14.80 8.22 -12.13
N LYS A 158 -14.58 9.01 -13.19
CA LYS A 158 -13.36 9.81 -13.35
C LYS A 158 -13.26 10.92 -12.30
N GLY A 159 -14.36 11.65 -12.05
CA GLY A 159 -14.43 12.67 -11.00
C GLY A 159 -14.18 12.10 -9.60
N ALA A 160 -14.78 10.94 -9.28
CA ALA A 160 -14.57 10.28 -8.00
C ALA A 160 -13.11 9.85 -7.79
N ARG A 161 -12.48 9.20 -8.78
CA ARG A 161 -11.06 8.81 -8.70
C ARG A 161 -10.16 10.02 -8.45
N MET A 162 -10.36 11.09 -9.21
CA MET A 162 -9.56 12.32 -9.05
C MET A 162 -9.76 12.94 -7.66
N ALA A 163 -11.00 13.06 -7.18
CA ALA A 163 -11.28 13.58 -5.84
C ALA A 163 -10.61 12.73 -4.75
N LEU A 164 -10.70 11.39 -4.83
CA LEU A 164 -10.06 10.49 -3.88
C LEU A 164 -8.53 10.61 -3.91
N THR A 165 -7.92 10.67 -5.10
CA THR A 165 -6.46 10.81 -5.23
C THR A 165 -5.96 12.11 -4.60
N ILE A 166 -6.60 13.25 -4.90
CA ILE A 166 -6.16 14.55 -4.38
C ILE A 166 -6.40 14.67 -2.87
N THR A 167 -7.59 14.30 -2.40
CA THR A 167 -7.93 14.41 -0.98
C THR A 167 -7.25 13.34 -0.12
N GLY A 168 -7.03 12.14 -0.65
CA GLY A 168 -6.30 11.06 0.01
C GLY A 168 -4.80 11.35 0.08
N ALA A 169 -4.19 11.89 -0.99
CA ALA A 169 -2.78 12.33 -0.93
C ALA A 169 -2.57 13.43 0.11
N GLY A 170 -3.48 14.40 0.18
CA GLY A 170 -3.46 15.42 1.24
C GLY A 170 -3.74 14.86 2.63
N GLY A 171 -4.60 13.86 2.76
CA GLY A 171 -4.85 13.19 4.02
C GLY A 171 -3.68 12.32 4.52
N LEU A 172 -2.88 11.75 3.62
CA LEU A 172 -1.59 11.12 3.98
C LEU A 172 -0.54 12.15 4.41
N ALA A 173 -0.48 13.30 3.75
CA ALA A 173 0.37 14.41 4.20
C ALA A 173 -0.07 14.90 5.59
N LEU A 174 -1.39 15.00 5.83
CA LEU A 174 -1.94 15.33 7.13
C LEU A 174 -1.53 14.33 8.21
N LEU A 175 -1.53 13.02 7.92
CA LEU A 175 -1.07 12.00 8.86
C LEU A 175 0.38 12.26 9.30
N ALA A 176 1.28 12.49 8.33
CA ALA A 176 2.67 12.80 8.62
C ALA A 176 2.79 14.07 9.48
N GLY A 177 2.02 15.12 9.15
CA GLY A 177 1.96 16.36 9.93
C GLY A 177 1.46 16.14 11.36
N LEU A 178 0.42 15.35 11.56
CA LEU A 178 -0.16 15.05 12.88
C LEU A 178 0.75 14.16 13.73
N ILE A 179 1.51 13.23 13.12
CA ILE A 179 2.51 12.41 13.81
C ILE A 179 3.62 13.31 14.35
N LEU A 180 4.23 14.14 13.49
CA LEU A 180 5.28 15.08 13.91
C LEU A 180 4.78 16.08 14.96
N LEU A 181 3.55 16.57 14.80
CA LEU A 181 2.93 17.48 15.74
C LEU A 181 2.72 16.81 17.11
N GLY A 182 2.26 15.55 17.14
CA GLY A 182 2.11 14.78 18.38
C GLY A 182 3.44 14.43 19.05
N GLU A 183 4.49 14.13 18.27
CA GLU A 183 5.84 13.87 18.78
C GLU A 183 6.45 15.11 19.42
N VAL A 184 6.39 16.26 18.75
CA VAL A 184 6.87 17.54 19.30
C VAL A 184 6.04 17.95 20.52
N ALA A 185 4.71 17.81 20.44
CA ALA A 185 3.84 18.12 21.58
C ALA A 185 4.00 17.13 22.74
N GLY A 186 4.53 15.93 22.52
CA GLY A 186 4.65 14.86 23.52
C GLY A 186 3.32 14.17 23.91
N THR A 187 2.26 14.36 23.12
CA THR A 187 0.91 13.82 23.36
C THR A 187 0.09 13.84 22.08
N TYR A 188 -0.80 12.85 21.90
CA TYR A 188 -1.76 12.80 20.80
C TYR A 188 -3.16 13.31 21.21
N THR A 189 -3.34 13.75 22.45
CA THR A 189 -4.59 14.36 22.92
C THR A 189 -4.71 15.80 22.39
N LEU A 190 -5.71 16.06 21.56
CA LEU A 190 -5.86 17.35 20.86
C LEU A 190 -5.99 18.52 21.84
N SER A 191 -6.81 18.39 22.89
CA SER A 191 -6.98 19.48 23.88
C SER A 191 -5.66 19.90 24.56
N GLU A 192 -4.74 18.94 24.79
CA GLU A 192 -3.43 19.22 25.37
C GLU A 192 -2.47 19.84 24.34
N VAL A 193 -2.50 19.32 23.11
CA VAL A 193 -1.76 19.86 21.96
C VAL A 193 -2.08 21.34 21.74
N LEU A 194 -3.38 21.71 21.81
CA LEU A 194 -3.83 23.10 21.61
C LEU A 194 -3.25 24.08 22.64
N GLN A 195 -2.82 23.59 23.81
CA GLN A 195 -2.20 24.40 24.86
C GLN A 195 -0.67 24.50 24.73
N ARG A 196 -0.05 23.72 23.83
CA ARG A 196 1.41 23.66 23.63
C ARG A 196 1.87 24.40 22.36
N GLY A 197 1.13 25.42 21.94
CA GLY A 197 1.41 26.19 20.72
C GLY A 197 2.81 26.80 20.68
N ASP A 198 3.28 27.37 21.79
CA ASP A 198 4.61 28.01 21.85
C ASP A 198 5.75 27.01 21.68
N LEU A 199 5.61 25.82 22.27
CA LEU A 199 6.58 24.73 22.11
C LEU A 199 6.63 24.25 20.65
N ILE A 200 5.47 24.11 20.00
CA ILE A 200 5.38 23.66 18.62
C ILE A 200 6.00 24.70 17.68
N ARG A 201 5.70 26.00 17.87
CA ARG A 201 6.27 27.09 17.07
C ARG A 201 7.77 27.29 17.27
N ALA A 202 8.31 26.96 18.44
CA ALA A 202 9.73 27.03 18.73
C ALA A 202 10.55 25.86 18.14
N SER A 203 9.90 24.78 17.70
CA SER A 203 10.57 23.59 17.14
C SER A 203 11.10 23.83 15.73
N GLU A 204 12.27 23.27 15.42
CA GLU A 204 12.83 23.27 14.05
C GLU A 204 11.93 22.56 13.03
N LEU A 205 11.08 21.64 13.50
CA LEU A 205 10.12 20.90 12.67
C LEU A 205 8.85 21.70 12.36
N TYR A 206 8.66 22.89 12.96
CA TYR A 206 7.48 23.72 12.76
C TYR A 206 7.12 23.95 11.29
N PRO A 207 8.06 24.35 10.38
CA PRO A 207 7.72 24.57 8.97
C PRO A 207 7.19 23.31 8.29
N ALA A 208 7.78 22.15 8.58
CA ALA A 208 7.33 20.87 8.03
C ALA A 208 5.94 20.49 8.54
N ILE A 209 5.72 20.61 9.85
CA ILE A 209 4.41 20.37 10.49
C ILE A 209 3.34 21.26 9.85
N MET A 210 3.62 22.57 9.77
CA MET A 210 2.68 23.55 9.24
C MET A 210 2.32 23.25 7.78
N ILE A 211 3.32 23.00 6.92
CA ILE A 211 3.08 22.69 5.50
C ILE A 211 2.29 21.38 5.34
N LEU A 212 2.65 20.32 6.06
CA LEU A 212 1.99 19.02 5.97
C LEU A 212 0.52 19.08 6.42
N VAL A 213 0.24 19.76 7.54
CA VAL A 213 -1.14 19.99 8.02
C VAL A 213 -1.92 20.85 7.03
N LEU A 214 -1.32 21.93 6.50
CA LEU A 214 -1.95 22.80 5.50
C LEU A 214 -2.19 22.09 4.17
N LEU A 215 -1.33 21.17 3.72
CA LEU A 215 -1.60 20.34 2.53
C LEU A 215 -2.87 19.49 2.72
N GLY A 216 -3.05 18.93 3.92
CA GLY A 216 -4.32 18.30 4.31
C GLY A 216 -5.51 19.26 4.20
N ALA A 217 -5.42 20.43 4.83
CA ALA A 217 -6.49 21.43 4.81
C ALA A 217 -6.82 21.92 3.39
N PHE A 218 -5.81 22.29 2.60
CA PHE A 218 -5.93 22.90 1.27
C PHE A 218 -6.49 21.93 0.23
N THR A 219 -6.07 20.66 0.27
CA THR A 219 -6.61 19.65 -0.65
C THR A 219 -8.09 19.40 -0.37
N LYS A 220 -8.51 19.26 0.89
CA LYS A 220 -9.91 18.99 1.27
C LYS A 220 -10.84 20.19 1.08
N SER A 221 -10.33 21.41 1.27
CA SER A 221 -11.07 22.66 1.07
C SER A 221 -10.91 23.26 -0.33
N ALA A 222 -10.38 22.49 -1.29
CA ALA A 222 -10.25 22.87 -2.69
C ALA A 222 -9.55 24.23 -2.89
N GLN A 223 -8.47 24.47 -2.15
CA GLN A 223 -7.63 25.67 -2.32
C GLN A 223 -6.71 25.52 -3.53
N PHE A 224 -6.18 26.65 -4.02
CA PHE A 224 -5.16 26.66 -5.06
C PHE A 224 -3.86 25.97 -4.57
N PRO A 225 -3.24 25.08 -5.36
CA PRO A 225 -3.58 24.67 -6.74
C PRO A 225 -4.52 23.45 -6.84
N PHE A 226 -5.00 22.89 -5.73
CA PHE A 226 -5.78 21.65 -5.67
C PHE A 226 -7.29 21.81 -5.94
N HIS A 227 -7.76 23.00 -6.31
CA HIS A 227 -9.18 23.33 -6.44
C HIS A 227 -9.95 22.56 -7.53
N PHE A 228 -9.25 21.98 -8.52
CA PHE A 228 -9.84 21.38 -9.71
C PHE A 228 -10.69 20.13 -9.45
N TRP A 229 -10.51 19.39 -8.35
CA TRP A 229 -11.32 18.20 -8.10
C TRP A 229 -12.79 18.54 -7.80
N LEU A 230 -13.05 19.70 -7.20
CA LEU A 230 -14.37 20.09 -6.71
C LEU A 230 -15.39 20.32 -7.84
N PRO A 231 -15.10 21.07 -8.92
CA PRO A 231 -16.00 21.20 -10.07
C PRO A 231 -16.34 19.86 -10.73
N HIS A 232 -15.37 18.94 -10.81
CA HIS A 232 -15.59 17.62 -11.39
C HIS A 232 -16.33 16.65 -10.44
N ALA A 233 -16.37 16.93 -9.14
CA ALA A 233 -17.23 16.22 -8.19
C ALA A 233 -18.73 16.53 -8.37
N MET A 234 -19.10 17.57 -9.15
CA MET A 234 -20.50 17.95 -9.43
C MET A 234 -21.27 16.94 -10.29
N ALA A 235 -20.61 15.88 -10.76
CA ALA A 235 -21.27 14.72 -11.35
C ALA A 235 -22.18 13.98 -10.35
N ALA A 236 -21.98 14.19 -9.05
CA ALA A 236 -22.80 13.65 -7.98
C ALA A 236 -24.27 14.15 -8.02
N PRO A 237 -25.22 13.40 -7.43
CA PRO A 237 -26.58 13.89 -7.21
C PRO A 237 -26.58 15.22 -6.43
N THR A 238 -27.49 16.14 -6.76
CA THR A 238 -27.51 17.47 -6.11
C THR A 238 -27.62 17.47 -4.59
N PRO A 239 -28.36 16.55 -3.94
CA PRO A 239 -28.37 16.49 -2.48
C PRO A 239 -26.97 16.23 -1.90
N VAL A 240 -26.12 15.47 -2.59
CA VAL A 240 -24.71 15.28 -2.22
C VAL A 240 -23.96 16.60 -2.34
N SER A 241 -24.10 17.29 -3.47
CA SER A 241 -23.42 18.58 -3.68
C SER A 241 -23.83 19.62 -2.64
N ALA A 242 -25.12 19.71 -2.33
CA ALA A 242 -25.63 20.59 -1.29
C ALA A 242 -25.01 20.28 0.08
N TYR A 243 -24.82 19.00 0.42
CA TYR A 243 -24.26 18.61 1.70
C TYR A 243 -22.73 18.76 1.76
N LEU A 244 -22.01 18.12 0.84
CA LEU A 244 -20.54 18.05 0.81
C LEU A 244 -19.91 19.42 0.59
N HIS A 245 -20.49 20.24 -0.30
CA HIS A 245 -19.88 21.48 -0.75
C HIS A 245 -20.43 22.72 -0.03
N SER A 246 -21.50 22.58 0.74
CA SER A 246 -22.01 23.68 1.56
C SER A 246 -21.64 23.52 3.02
N ALA A 247 -21.88 22.38 3.66
CA ALA A 247 -21.85 22.28 5.12
C ALA A 247 -20.69 21.45 5.69
N THR A 248 -20.09 20.57 4.89
CA THR A 248 -19.33 19.44 5.45
C THR A 248 -17.94 19.25 4.84
N MET A 249 -17.79 18.46 3.76
CA MET A 249 -16.49 17.99 3.25
C MET A 249 -15.51 19.13 3.01
N VAL A 250 -15.94 20.14 2.26
CA VAL A 250 -15.06 21.27 1.90
C VAL A 250 -14.76 22.16 3.11
N LYS A 251 -15.61 22.12 4.14
CA LYS A 251 -15.38 22.81 5.41
C LYS A 251 -14.51 22.01 6.37
N ALA A 252 -14.24 20.71 6.12
CA ALA A 252 -13.33 19.94 6.96
C ALA A 252 -11.91 20.53 6.97
N GLY A 253 -11.42 21.00 5.81
CA GLY A 253 -10.13 21.70 5.72
C GLY A 253 -10.11 23.03 6.46
N VAL A 254 -11.21 23.79 6.36
CA VAL A 254 -11.35 25.06 7.08
C VAL A 254 -11.54 24.85 8.59
N PHE A 255 -12.27 23.81 9.00
CA PHE A 255 -12.37 23.37 10.39
C PHE A 255 -11.00 23.01 10.94
N LEU A 256 -10.18 22.29 10.16
CA LEU A 256 -8.82 21.94 10.58
C LEU A 256 -7.97 23.19 10.81
N MET A 257 -8.01 24.17 9.88
CA MET A 257 -7.32 25.45 10.06
C MET A 257 -7.83 26.21 11.29
N ALA A 258 -9.14 26.26 11.50
CA ALA A 258 -9.75 26.90 12.67
C ALA A 258 -9.36 26.19 13.98
N ARG A 259 -9.34 24.85 13.98
CA ARG A 259 -9.00 24.02 15.14
C ARG A 259 -7.55 24.18 15.55
N PHE A 260 -6.63 24.21 14.58
CA PHE A 260 -5.20 24.38 14.83
C PHE A 260 -4.74 25.83 14.82
N TYR A 261 -5.66 26.81 14.68
CA TYR A 261 -5.34 28.23 14.69
C TYR A 261 -4.54 28.66 15.94
N PRO A 262 -4.90 28.26 17.19
CA PRO A 262 -4.12 28.63 18.38
C PRO A 262 -2.65 28.17 18.35
N VAL A 263 -2.38 27.06 17.64
CA VAL A 263 -1.09 26.37 17.63
C VAL A 263 -0.23 26.77 16.45
N LEU A 264 -0.82 26.83 15.26
CA LEU A 264 -0.08 27.01 14.01
C LEU A 264 -0.05 28.46 13.52
N ALA A 265 -1.04 29.28 13.89
CA ALA A 265 -1.04 30.70 13.56
C ALA A 265 0.00 31.46 14.40
N GLN A 266 0.09 32.78 14.21
CA GLN A 266 1.07 33.67 14.87
C GLN A 266 2.51 33.56 14.35
N SER A 267 2.69 33.13 13.09
CA SER A 267 3.98 33.20 12.40
C SER A 267 3.84 33.90 11.04
N ASP A 268 4.94 34.51 10.57
CA ASP A 268 4.99 35.11 9.24
C ASP A 268 4.79 34.06 8.14
N LEU A 269 5.29 32.84 8.38
CA LEU A 269 5.15 31.72 7.44
C LEU A 269 3.68 31.33 7.27
N TRP A 270 2.90 31.28 8.37
CA TRP A 270 1.45 31.08 8.32
C TRP A 270 0.76 32.20 7.55
N PHE A 271 1.05 33.46 7.91
CA PHE A 271 0.45 34.64 7.27
C PHE A 271 0.66 34.62 5.77
N ILE A 272 1.91 34.47 5.31
CA ILE A 272 2.26 34.47 3.88
C ILE A 272 1.58 33.30 3.16
N THR A 273 1.73 32.08 3.70
CA THR A 273 1.24 30.87 3.01
C THR A 273 -0.28 30.86 2.92
N VAL A 274 -0.97 31.06 4.05
CA VAL A 274 -2.42 30.93 4.12
C VAL A 274 -3.11 32.12 3.46
N SER A 275 -2.61 33.35 3.63
CA SER A 275 -3.19 34.53 2.95
C SER A 275 -3.01 34.46 1.43
N LEU A 276 -1.82 34.09 0.94
CA LEU A 276 -1.56 34.02 -0.50
C LEU A 276 -2.40 32.92 -1.17
N VAL A 277 -2.49 31.75 -0.56
CA VAL A 277 -3.32 30.64 -1.04
C VAL A 277 -4.80 31.03 -0.98
N GLY A 278 -5.26 31.61 0.13
CA GLY A 278 -6.65 32.07 0.29
C GLY A 278 -7.04 33.13 -0.74
N LEU A 279 -6.21 34.17 -0.92
CA LEU A 279 -6.44 35.25 -1.87
C LEU A 279 -6.44 34.74 -3.33
N SER A 280 -5.46 33.90 -3.67
CA SER A 280 -5.38 33.28 -5.00
C SER A 280 -6.61 32.41 -5.29
N THR A 281 -7.03 31.61 -4.30
CA THR A 281 -8.25 30.77 -4.40
C THR A 281 -9.52 31.61 -4.53
N LEU A 282 -9.63 32.68 -3.75
CA LEU A 282 -10.74 33.64 -3.77
C LEU A 282 -10.92 34.23 -5.18
N LEU A 283 -9.83 34.72 -5.77
CA LEU A 283 -9.81 35.36 -7.08
C LEU A 283 -10.05 34.36 -8.22
N VAL A 284 -9.28 33.26 -8.27
CA VAL A 284 -9.42 32.22 -9.30
C VAL A 284 -10.83 31.63 -9.28
N GLY A 285 -11.35 31.34 -8.09
CA GLY A 285 -12.72 30.87 -7.91
C GLY A 285 -13.76 31.86 -8.44
N ALA A 286 -13.65 33.14 -8.06
CA ALA A 286 -14.61 34.16 -8.47
C ALA A 286 -14.56 34.43 -9.98
N TYR A 287 -13.36 34.51 -10.55
CA TYR A 287 -13.13 34.72 -11.97
C TYR A 287 -13.70 33.56 -12.79
N THR A 288 -13.30 32.32 -12.48
CA THR A 288 -13.76 31.16 -13.25
C THR A 288 -15.26 30.91 -13.10
N ALA A 289 -15.86 31.19 -11.94
CA ALA A 289 -17.31 31.09 -11.75
C ALA A 289 -18.11 31.93 -12.76
N LEU A 290 -17.61 33.14 -13.11
CA LEU A 290 -18.26 34.04 -14.05
C LEU A 290 -18.36 33.46 -15.46
N PHE A 291 -17.51 32.52 -15.85
CA PHE A 291 -17.48 31.94 -17.20
C PHE A 291 -18.14 30.55 -17.30
N LYS A 292 -18.51 29.92 -16.18
CA LYS A 292 -19.16 28.59 -16.23
C LYS A 292 -20.63 28.69 -16.67
N HIS A 293 -21.03 27.85 -17.62
CA HIS A 293 -22.40 27.80 -18.14
C HIS A 293 -23.30 26.80 -17.40
N ASP A 294 -22.72 25.80 -16.74
CA ASP A 294 -23.47 24.86 -15.90
C ASP A 294 -23.72 25.45 -14.51
N LEU A 295 -24.97 25.35 -14.02
CA LEU A 295 -25.37 25.90 -12.72
C LEU A 295 -24.53 25.33 -11.56
N LYS A 296 -24.32 24.00 -11.53
CA LYS A 296 -23.52 23.39 -10.46
C LYS A 296 -22.04 23.74 -10.59
N GLY A 297 -21.54 23.84 -11.82
CA GLY A 297 -20.19 24.29 -12.11
C GLY A 297 -19.94 25.70 -11.57
N LEU A 298 -20.84 26.65 -11.85
CA LEU A 298 -20.78 28.00 -11.28
C LEU A 298 -20.81 27.96 -9.75
N LEU A 299 -21.75 27.20 -9.16
CA LEU A 299 -21.84 27.07 -7.71
C LEU A 299 -20.60 26.41 -7.09
N ALA A 300 -19.94 25.47 -7.77
CA ALA A 300 -18.69 24.87 -7.34
C ALA A 300 -17.57 25.91 -7.27
N TYR A 301 -17.37 26.71 -8.32
CA TYR A 301 -16.35 27.75 -8.32
C TYR A 301 -16.67 28.91 -7.36
N SER A 302 -17.94 29.24 -7.17
CA SER A 302 -18.33 30.16 -6.10
C SER A 302 -17.99 29.58 -4.72
N THR A 303 -18.16 28.27 -4.51
CA THR A 303 -17.76 27.60 -3.26
C THR A 303 -16.26 27.70 -3.04
N ILE A 304 -15.44 27.45 -4.07
CA ILE A 304 -13.98 27.63 -4.05
C ILE A 304 -13.64 29.07 -3.63
N SER A 305 -14.28 30.06 -4.25
CA SER A 305 -14.09 31.48 -3.95
C SER A 305 -14.38 31.81 -2.48
N HIS A 306 -15.51 31.38 -1.95
CA HIS A 306 -15.90 31.61 -0.55
C HIS A 306 -15.03 30.84 0.46
N LEU A 307 -14.51 29.66 0.11
CA LEU A 307 -13.53 28.97 0.95
C LEU A 307 -12.17 29.69 0.92
N GLY A 308 -11.79 30.26 -0.23
CA GLY A 308 -10.64 31.14 -0.35
C GLY A 308 -10.77 32.39 0.52
N LEU A 309 -11.98 32.98 0.60
CA LEU A 309 -12.29 34.07 1.52
C LEU A 309 -12.05 33.67 2.98
N ILE A 310 -12.60 32.54 3.42
CA ILE A 310 -12.43 32.08 4.80
C ILE A 310 -10.95 31.76 5.10
N THR A 311 -10.26 31.16 4.13
CA THR A 311 -8.82 30.86 4.24
C THR A 311 -8.01 32.14 4.34
N LEU A 312 -8.32 33.16 3.54
CA LEU A 312 -7.68 34.48 3.63
C LEU A 312 -7.89 35.10 5.01
N LEU A 313 -9.10 35.05 5.56
CA LEU A 313 -9.39 35.58 6.90
C LEU A 313 -8.55 34.88 7.99
N PHE A 314 -8.43 33.55 7.97
CA PHE A 314 -7.49 32.86 8.87
C PHE A 314 -6.02 33.19 8.56
N GLY A 315 -5.70 33.50 7.31
CA GLY A 315 -4.37 33.92 6.89
C GLY A 315 -3.97 35.28 7.44
N LEU A 316 -4.91 36.23 7.57
CA LEU A 316 -4.64 37.60 8.05
C LEU A 316 -4.06 37.66 9.46
N ASN A 317 -4.16 36.57 10.23
CA ASN A 317 -3.49 36.38 11.50
C ASN A 317 -3.90 37.39 12.60
N THR A 318 -5.15 37.88 12.55
CA THR A 318 -5.77 38.74 13.58
C THR A 318 -6.93 38.01 14.26
N GLN A 319 -7.26 38.40 15.51
CA GLN A 319 -8.37 37.79 16.24
C GLN A 319 -9.73 38.13 15.60
N LEU A 320 -9.91 39.37 15.16
CA LEU A 320 -11.15 39.80 14.49
C LEU A 320 -11.34 39.10 13.14
N ALA A 321 -10.28 38.86 12.36
CA ALA A 321 -10.36 38.06 11.14
C ALA A 321 -10.73 36.61 11.42
N ALA A 322 -10.24 36.00 12.51
CA ALA A 322 -10.67 34.65 12.90
C ALA A 322 -12.17 34.61 13.27
N ILE A 323 -12.70 35.63 13.96
CA ILE A 323 -14.14 35.76 14.25
C ILE A 323 -14.93 35.91 12.95
N ALA A 324 -14.48 36.80 12.04
CA ALA A 324 -15.09 36.99 10.73
C ALA A 324 -15.10 35.69 9.89
N ALA A 325 -14.03 34.89 9.97
CA ALA A 325 -13.90 33.61 9.30
C ALA A 325 -14.97 32.63 9.78
N VAL A 326 -15.12 32.49 11.11
CA VAL A 326 -16.14 31.62 11.73
C VAL A 326 -17.55 32.09 11.36
N PHE A 327 -17.79 33.40 11.39
CA PHE A 327 -19.08 33.95 10.97
C PHE A 327 -19.38 33.68 9.49
N HIS A 328 -18.39 33.81 8.61
CA HIS A 328 -18.56 33.49 7.19
C HIS A 328 -18.77 31.99 6.94
N ILE A 329 -18.19 31.09 7.76
CA ILE A 329 -18.46 29.63 7.70
C ILE A 329 -19.95 29.36 7.88
N ILE A 330 -20.59 29.99 8.88
CA ILE A 330 -22.03 29.89 9.16
C ILE A 330 -22.81 30.38 7.95
N ASN A 331 -22.56 31.62 7.52
CA ASN A 331 -23.30 32.24 6.43
C ASN A 331 -23.21 31.43 5.15
N HIS A 332 -21.98 31.06 4.76
CA HIS A 332 -21.72 30.25 3.59
C HIS A 332 -22.42 28.90 3.63
N ALA A 333 -22.51 28.24 4.79
CA ALA A 333 -23.24 26.97 4.89
C ALA A 333 -24.72 27.13 4.52
N VAL A 334 -25.35 28.19 5.04
CA VAL A 334 -26.79 28.42 4.88
C VAL A 334 -27.14 28.80 3.44
N PHE A 335 -26.52 29.85 2.89
CA PHE A 335 -26.90 30.33 1.55
C PHE A 335 -26.40 29.40 0.43
N LYS A 336 -25.32 28.64 0.64
CA LYS A 336 -24.83 27.71 -0.40
C LYS A 336 -25.67 26.44 -0.47
N ALA A 337 -26.10 25.92 0.68
CA ALA A 337 -26.98 24.75 0.72
C ALA A 337 -28.31 25.05 0.04
N SER A 338 -28.89 26.24 0.29
CA SER A 338 -30.12 26.67 -0.39
C SER A 338 -29.94 26.84 -1.90
N LEU A 339 -28.83 27.44 -2.35
CA LEU A 339 -28.53 27.59 -3.79
C LEU A 339 -28.32 26.26 -4.50
N PHE A 340 -27.61 25.30 -3.91
CA PHE A 340 -27.47 23.97 -4.52
C PHE A 340 -28.81 23.24 -4.60
N MET A 341 -29.64 23.30 -3.55
CA MET A 341 -30.97 22.70 -3.58
C MET A 341 -31.89 23.38 -4.60
N ALA A 342 -31.82 24.71 -4.74
CA ALA A 342 -32.56 25.45 -5.77
C ALA A 342 -32.08 25.08 -7.19
N ALA A 343 -30.77 25.00 -7.42
CA ALA A 343 -30.21 24.52 -8.69
C ALA A 343 -30.64 23.08 -9.00
N GLY A 344 -30.76 22.22 -7.99
CA GLY A 344 -31.26 20.86 -8.15
C GLY A 344 -32.76 20.79 -8.44
N ILE A 345 -33.56 21.71 -7.89
CA ILE A 345 -34.97 21.86 -8.27
C ILE A 345 -35.07 22.25 -9.75
N ILE A 346 -34.31 23.26 -10.17
CA ILE A 346 -34.29 23.72 -11.57
C ILE A 346 -33.90 22.58 -12.51
N ASP A 347 -32.82 21.85 -12.19
CA ASP A 347 -32.39 20.66 -12.93
C ASP A 347 -33.46 19.58 -13.03
N HIS A 348 -34.13 19.29 -11.90
CA HIS A 348 -35.14 18.24 -11.83
C HIS A 348 -36.39 18.56 -12.67
N GLU A 349 -36.86 19.81 -12.60
CA GLU A 349 -38.11 20.26 -13.24
C GLU A 349 -37.91 20.68 -14.71
N SER A 350 -36.72 21.16 -15.10
CA SER A 350 -36.41 21.53 -16.50
C SER A 350 -35.75 20.42 -17.31
N GLY A 351 -35.02 19.50 -16.64
CA GLY A 351 -34.17 18.50 -17.28
C GLY A 351 -32.83 19.01 -17.81
N SER A 352 -32.49 20.28 -17.59
CA SER A 352 -31.20 20.89 -18.00
C SER A 352 -30.57 21.69 -16.86
N ARG A 353 -29.25 21.84 -16.91
CA ARG A 353 -28.44 22.67 -16.00
C ARG A 353 -27.72 23.80 -16.72
N ASP A 354 -27.86 23.88 -18.04
CA ASP A 354 -27.18 24.84 -18.88
C ASP A 354 -27.92 26.18 -18.83
N MET A 355 -27.28 27.19 -18.26
CA MET A 355 -27.82 28.54 -18.15
C MET A 355 -28.15 29.18 -19.51
N ARG A 356 -27.56 28.69 -20.60
CA ARG A 356 -27.87 29.17 -21.96
C ARG A 356 -29.25 28.70 -22.45
N GLN A 357 -29.81 27.66 -21.83
CA GLN A 357 -31.10 27.06 -22.19
C GLN A 357 -32.23 27.45 -21.22
N LEU A 358 -31.92 27.70 -19.95
CA LEU A 358 -32.93 27.76 -18.88
C LEU A 358 -33.82 29.01 -18.89
N ASN A 359 -33.30 30.17 -19.31
CA ASN A 359 -33.98 31.45 -19.59
C ASN A 359 -35.48 31.58 -19.20
N GLY A 360 -35.84 32.61 -18.42
CA GLY A 360 -37.26 32.98 -18.22
C GLY A 360 -38.05 32.10 -17.24
N LEU A 361 -37.37 31.33 -16.38
CA LEU A 361 -38.04 30.42 -15.44
C LEU A 361 -38.93 31.10 -14.40
N TRP A 362 -38.84 32.43 -14.21
CA TRP A 362 -39.70 33.17 -13.29
C TRP A 362 -41.19 32.91 -13.55
N LYS A 363 -41.60 32.81 -14.82
CA LYS A 363 -42.99 32.57 -15.23
C LYS A 363 -43.53 31.21 -14.75
N TYR A 364 -42.65 30.22 -14.61
CA TYR A 364 -43.01 28.83 -14.33
C TYR A 364 -42.78 28.45 -12.87
N MET A 365 -41.79 29.05 -12.21
CA MET A 365 -41.34 28.69 -10.87
C MET A 365 -41.05 29.93 -9.98
N PRO A 366 -42.04 30.81 -9.74
CA PRO A 366 -41.83 32.08 -9.02
C PRO A 366 -41.41 31.91 -7.55
N HIS A 367 -41.85 30.85 -6.87
CA HIS A 367 -41.42 30.58 -5.49
C HIS A 367 -39.97 30.10 -5.45
N THR A 368 -39.61 29.19 -6.36
CA THR A 368 -38.21 28.74 -6.44
C THR A 368 -37.29 29.91 -6.83
N ALA A 369 -37.75 30.78 -7.73
CA ALA A 369 -37.01 31.97 -8.14
C ALA A 369 -36.82 32.97 -7.00
N THR A 370 -37.85 33.28 -6.22
CA THR A 370 -37.73 34.17 -5.04
C THR A 370 -36.74 33.63 -4.01
N LEU A 371 -36.81 32.34 -3.68
CA LEU A 371 -35.87 31.71 -2.75
C LEU A 371 -34.43 31.74 -3.29
N ALA A 372 -34.24 31.44 -4.57
CA ALA A 372 -32.93 31.50 -5.22
C ALA A 372 -32.37 32.94 -5.24
N MET A 373 -33.20 33.95 -5.50
CA MET A 373 -32.80 35.35 -5.49
C MET A 373 -32.35 35.81 -4.11
N VAL A 374 -33.08 35.48 -3.03
CA VAL A 374 -32.65 35.86 -1.67
C VAL A 374 -31.33 35.18 -1.31
N ALA A 375 -31.18 33.89 -1.62
CA ALA A 375 -29.94 33.16 -1.37
C ALA A 375 -28.76 33.70 -2.22
N ALA A 376 -28.98 34.06 -3.48
CA ALA A 376 -27.98 34.65 -4.36
C ALA A 376 -27.62 36.08 -3.95
N ALA A 377 -28.59 36.87 -3.47
CA ALA A 377 -28.36 38.21 -2.93
C ALA A 377 -27.50 38.15 -1.66
N SER A 378 -27.72 37.14 -0.81
CA SER A 378 -26.84 36.85 0.32
C SER A 378 -25.43 36.52 -0.16
N MET A 379 -25.28 35.62 -1.14
CA MET A 379 -23.97 35.29 -1.73
C MET A 379 -23.26 36.52 -2.34
N ALA A 380 -24.02 37.41 -2.98
CA ALA A 380 -23.52 38.68 -3.53
C ALA A 380 -23.10 39.67 -2.43
N GLY A 381 -23.72 39.61 -1.24
CA GLY A 381 -23.48 40.53 -0.14
C GLY A 381 -24.37 41.76 -0.19
N VAL A 382 -25.66 41.59 -0.53
CA VAL A 382 -26.65 42.68 -0.51
C VAL A 382 -27.00 43.04 0.94
N PRO A 383 -27.14 44.34 1.30
CA PRO A 383 -27.50 44.79 2.65
C PRO A 383 -28.72 44.08 3.23
N LEU A 384 -28.78 43.95 4.56
CA LEU A 384 -29.80 43.23 5.34
C LEU A 384 -29.79 41.69 5.20
N LEU A 385 -28.88 41.13 4.41
CA LEU A 385 -28.64 39.69 4.33
C LEU A 385 -27.34 39.32 5.04
N ASN A 386 -27.27 38.11 5.59
CA ASN A 386 -26.12 37.66 6.37
C ASN A 386 -24.78 37.71 5.61
N GLY A 387 -24.79 37.47 4.29
CA GLY A 387 -23.58 37.57 3.48
C GLY A 387 -22.96 38.98 3.41
N PHE A 388 -23.75 40.05 3.51
CA PHE A 388 -23.25 41.43 3.56
C PHE A 388 -22.36 41.65 4.77
N LEU A 389 -22.86 41.30 5.97
CA LEU A 389 -22.15 41.45 7.24
C LEU A 389 -20.78 40.77 7.18
N SER A 390 -20.74 39.52 6.70
CA SER A 390 -19.46 38.79 6.64
C SER A 390 -18.47 39.32 5.59
N LYS A 391 -18.93 39.97 4.52
CA LYS A 391 -18.04 40.60 3.52
C LYS A 391 -17.55 41.97 3.97
N GLU A 392 -18.38 42.73 4.68
CA GLU A 392 -17.95 43.99 5.29
C GLU A 392 -16.86 43.73 6.34
N MET A 393 -17.02 42.68 7.16
CA MET A 393 -15.97 42.22 8.08
C MET A 393 -14.69 41.83 7.33
N LEU A 394 -14.79 41.13 6.18
CA LEU A 394 -13.61 40.85 5.34
C LEU A 394 -12.91 42.14 4.92
N PHE A 395 -13.65 43.11 4.38
CA PHE A 395 -13.07 44.36 3.92
C PHE A 395 -12.41 45.13 5.07
N ALA A 396 -13.06 45.20 6.23
CA ALA A 396 -12.49 45.79 7.44
C ALA A 396 -11.15 45.15 7.82
N GLU A 397 -11.10 43.81 7.92
CA GLU A 397 -9.89 43.11 8.34
C GLU A 397 -8.74 43.22 7.33
N THR A 398 -9.05 43.30 6.03
CA THR A 398 -8.01 43.51 5.02
C THR A 398 -7.37 44.90 5.06
N LEU A 399 -8.05 45.90 5.61
CA LEU A 399 -7.53 47.28 5.73
C LEU A 399 -6.58 47.46 6.90
N HIS A 400 -6.73 46.66 7.96
CA HIS A 400 -5.95 46.79 9.19
C HIS A 400 -4.61 46.04 9.14
N GLN A 401 -4.21 45.50 7.98
CA GLN A 401 -2.97 44.73 7.85
C GLN A 401 -1.77 45.59 7.45
N SER A 402 -0.65 45.43 8.15
CA SER A 402 0.60 46.19 7.92
C SER A 402 1.81 45.33 7.54
N THR A 403 1.69 43.99 7.52
CA THR A 403 2.83 43.06 7.36
C THR A 403 3.57 43.21 6.02
N PHE A 404 2.89 43.59 4.93
CA PHE A 404 3.55 43.86 3.64
C PHE A 404 4.09 45.30 3.51
N GLY A 405 4.14 46.05 4.61
CA GLY A 405 4.56 47.45 4.60
C GLY A 405 3.74 48.28 3.63
N SER A 406 4.41 49.00 2.72
CA SER A 406 3.80 49.87 1.72
C SER A 406 2.97 49.13 0.64
N LEU A 407 3.05 47.81 0.55
CA LEU A 407 2.25 47.00 -0.38
C LEU A 407 0.96 46.44 0.24
N SER A 408 0.69 46.70 1.52
CA SER A 408 -0.48 46.13 2.21
C SER A 408 -1.83 46.56 1.61
N TRP A 409 -1.87 47.67 0.86
CA TRP A 409 -3.07 48.12 0.13
C TRP A 409 -3.50 47.16 -1.00
N VAL A 410 -2.64 46.25 -1.46
CA VAL A 410 -2.98 45.30 -2.52
C VAL A 410 -4.07 44.32 -2.07
N ILE A 411 -4.01 43.84 -0.83
CA ILE A 411 -4.98 42.86 -0.29
C ILE A 411 -6.43 43.40 -0.35
N PRO A 412 -6.77 44.58 0.22
CA PRO A 412 -8.13 45.09 0.19
C PRO A 412 -8.63 45.39 -1.24
N ILE A 413 -7.75 45.82 -2.16
CA ILE A 413 -8.13 46.01 -3.56
C ILE A 413 -8.48 44.68 -4.22
N MET A 414 -7.63 43.66 -4.07
CA MET A 414 -7.89 42.35 -4.64
C MET A 414 -9.13 41.69 -4.01
N ALA A 415 -9.37 41.87 -2.71
CA ALA A 415 -10.59 41.45 -2.05
C ALA A 415 -11.83 42.16 -2.62
N THR A 416 -11.74 43.46 -2.90
CA THR A 416 -12.82 44.24 -3.53
C THR A 416 -13.11 43.75 -4.95
N ILE A 417 -12.07 43.46 -5.75
CA ILE A 417 -12.20 42.88 -7.10
C ILE A 417 -12.89 41.50 -7.03
N ALA A 418 -12.48 40.65 -6.09
CA ALA A 418 -13.14 39.37 -5.86
C ALA A 418 -14.61 39.54 -5.45
N GLY A 419 -14.90 40.54 -4.61
CA GLY A 419 -16.27 40.94 -4.25
C GLY A 419 -17.09 41.35 -5.47
N ALA A 420 -16.52 42.15 -6.37
CA ALA A 420 -17.16 42.57 -7.61
C ALA A 420 -17.45 41.38 -8.54
N LEU A 421 -16.50 40.48 -8.72
CA LEU A 421 -16.71 39.23 -9.46
C LEU A 421 -17.80 38.36 -8.81
N ALA A 422 -17.86 38.33 -7.48
CA ALA A 422 -18.91 37.62 -6.75
C ALA A 422 -20.31 38.17 -6.98
N VAL A 423 -20.45 39.49 -7.02
CA VAL A 423 -21.69 40.14 -7.43
C VAL A 423 -22.01 39.80 -8.89
N ALA A 424 -21.03 39.90 -9.81
CA ALA A 424 -21.24 39.65 -11.23
C ALA A 424 -21.75 38.22 -11.52
N TYR A 425 -21.12 37.18 -10.96
CA TYR A 425 -21.60 35.81 -11.17
C TYR A 425 -22.93 35.53 -10.44
N SER A 426 -23.22 36.21 -9.32
CA SER A 426 -24.50 36.06 -8.60
C SER A 426 -25.65 36.68 -9.39
N VAL A 427 -25.44 37.87 -9.95
CA VAL A 427 -26.39 38.53 -10.86
C VAL A 427 -26.61 37.67 -12.10
N ARG A 428 -25.53 37.12 -12.68
CA ARG A 428 -25.60 36.23 -13.83
C ARG A 428 -26.43 34.97 -13.53
N PHE A 429 -26.19 34.32 -12.39
CA PHE A 429 -26.96 33.15 -11.95
C PHE A 429 -28.47 33.44 -11.90
N ILE A 430 -28.87 34.63 -11.45
CA ILE A 430 -30.29 35.02 -11.37
C ILE A 430 -30.85 35.45 -12.73
N HIS A 431 -30.17 36.37 -13.42
CA HIS A 431 -30.66 36.93 -14.67
C HIS A 431 -30.77 35.87 -15.78
N ASP A 432 -29.70 35.11 -16.03
CA ASP A 432 -29.66 34.13 -17.13
C ASP A 432 -30.70 33.02 -16.93
N VAL A 433 -31.00 32.65 -15.68
CA VAL A 433 -31.94 31.57 -15.37
C VAL A 433 -33.39 32.05 -15.36
N PHE A 434 -33.67 33.19 -14.73
CA PHE A 434 -35.06 33.58 -14.42
C PHE A 434 -35.63 34.65 -15.36
N PHE A 435 -34.80 35.49 -16.00
CA PHE A 435 -35.27 36.69 -16.71
C PHE A 435 -34.80 36.81 -18.18
N ASN A 436 -33.77 36.07 -18.61
CA ASN A 436 -33.11 36.22 -19.91
C ASN A 436 -33.89 35.63 -21.11
N GLY A 437 -35.11 36.10 -21.37
CA GLY A 437 -35.94 35.63 -22.49
C GLY A 437 -36.82 34.43 -22.11
N GLU A 438 -37.05 33.51 -23.05
CA GLU A 438 -37.85 32.30 -22.85
C GLU A 438 -36.99 31.03 -22.88
N PRO A 439 -37.43 29.93 -22.23
CA PRO A 439 -36.64 28.72 -22.17
C PRO A 439 -36.43 28.10 -23.56
N ILE A 440 -35.21 27.63 -23.84
CA ILE A 440 -34.80 27.14 -25.16
C ILE A 440 -34.60 25.63 -25.13
N ASN A 441 -35.43 24.88 -25.86
CA ASN A 441 -35.30 23.43 -26.08
C ASN A 441 -35.13 22.61 -24.79
N LEU A 442 -35.85 22.96 -23.72
CA LEU A 442 -35.79 22.21 -22.46
C LEU A 442 -36.42 20.82 -22.61
N PRO A 443 -35.80 19.77 -22.04
CA PRO A 443 -36.36 18.41 -22.07
C PRO A 443 -37.71 18.25 -21.35
N LYS A 444 -38.02 19.14 -20.42
CA LYS A 444 -39.27 19.15 -19.66
C LYS A 444 -39.85 20.56 -19.61
N THR A 445 -41.18 20.66 -19.54
CA THR A 445 -41.86 21.91 -19.22
C THR A 445 -41.67 22.22 -17.73
N PRO A 446 -40.99 23.31 -17.37
CA PRO A 446 -40.74 23.64 -15.97
C PRO A 446 -42.04 23.91 -15.21
N HIS A 447 -42.09 23.47 -13.95
CA HIS A 447 -43.17 23.81 -13.01
C HIS A 447 -42.64 23.80 -11.58
N GLU A 448 -43.37 24.41 -10.65
CA GLU A 448 -43.01 24.36 -9.22
C GLU A 448 -42.93 22.91 -8.71
N PRO A 449 -41.88 22.55 -7.94
CA PRO A 449 -41.76 21.20 -7.38
C PRO A 449 -42.74 20.99 -6.21
N PRO A 450 -42.91 19.74 -5.76
CA PRO A 450 -43.70 19.42 -4.57
C PRO A 450 -43.26 20.21 -3.31
N ARG A 451 -44.21 20.55 -2.44
CA ARG A 451 -44.01 21.36 -1.22
C ARG A 451 -42.75 20.96 -0.43
N TYR A 452 -42.64 19.68 -0.08
CA TYR A 452 -41.57 19.17 0.77
C TYR A 452 -40.19 19.11 0.11
N MET A 453 -40.10 19.29 -1.22
CA MET A 453 -38.82 19.52 -1.90
C MET A 453 -38.32 20.95 -1.67
N LYS A 454 -39.21 21.93 -1.47
CA LYS A 454 -38.88 23.34 -1.24
C LYS A 454 -38.67 23.71 0.22
N VAL A 455 -39.34 23.03 1.15
CA VAL A 455 -39.24 23.30 2.59
C VAL A 455 -37.77 23.41 3.07
N PRO A 456 -36.84 22.53 2.69
CA PRO A 456 -35.41 22.69 3.01
C PRO A 456 -34.82 24.04 2.58
N VAL A 457 -35.16 24.51 1.37
CA VAL A 457 -34.68 25.79 0.82
C VAL A 457 -35.29 26.96 1.59
N GLU A 458 -36.58 26.90 1.90
CA GLU A 458 -37.28 27.93 2.66
C GLU A 458 -36.70 28.12 4.06
N VAL A 459 -36.45 27.03 4.79
CA VAL A 459 -35.84 27.08 6.13
C VAL A 459 -34.48 27.78 6.07
N LEU A 460 -33.65 27.43 5.09
CA LEU A 460 -32.32 28.04 4.93
C LEU A 460 -32.40 29.52 4.51
N VAL A 461 -33.33 29.89 3.64
CA VAL A 461 -33.53 31.30 3.24
C VAL A 461 -34.03 32.15 4.40
N VAL A 462 -34.94 31.62 5.22
CA VAL A 462 -35.38 32.28 6.46
C VAL A 462 -34.20 32.50 7.40
N LEU A 463 -33.32 31.51 7.55
CA LEU A 463 -32.08 31.68 8.34
C LEU A 463 -31.16 32.75 7.77
N CYS A 464 -31.01 32.88 6.44
CA CYS A 464 -30.23 33.98 5.84
C CYS A 464 -30.79 35.36 6.22
N LEU A 465 -32.11 35.51 6.23
CA LEU A 465 -32.79 36.75 6.61
C LEU A 465 -32.67 37.03 8.11
N LEU A 466 -32.90 36.03 8.96
CA LEU A 466 -32.80 36.18 10.42
C LEU A 466 -31.38 36.60 10.83
N VAL A 467 -30.36 35.95 10.27
CA VAL A 467 -28.95 36.31 10.56
C VAL A 467 -28.59 37.67 9.96
N GLY A 468 -29.19 38.08 8.85
CA GLY A 468 -28.94 39.39 8.24
C GLY A 468 -29.61 40.57 8.96
N ILE A 469 -30.81 40.37 9.51
CA ILE A 469 -31.62 41.43 10.12
C ILE A 469 -31.35 41.54 11.64
N VAL A 470 -31.19 40.40 12.34
CA VAL A 470 -30.96 40.33 13.79
C VAL A 470 -29.80 39.37 14.13
N PRO A 471 -28.56 39.68 13.70
CA PRO A 471 -27.39 38.80 13.87
C PRO A 471 -27.05 38.47 15.34
N GLU A 472 -27.09 39.45 16.25
CA GLU A 472 -26.73 39.25 17.66
C GLU A 472 -27.65 38.23 18.35
N TRP A 473 -28.96 38.35 18.14
CA TRP A 473 -29.94 37.43 18.74
C TRP A 473 -29.93 36.04 18.10
N SER A 474 -29.63 35.95 16.80
CA SER A 474 -29.70 34.70 16.06
C SER A 474 -28.45 33.82 16.22
N VAL A 475 -27.26 34.40 16.09
CA VAL A 475 -25.99 33.64 16.09
C VAL A 475 -24.91 34.22 17.00
N GLY A 476 -25.16 35.31 17.73
CA GLY A 476 -24.17 35.98 18.58
C GLY A 476 -23.52 35.03 19.61
N GLU A 477 -24.32 34.33 20.42
CA GLU A 477 -23.80 33.37 21.41
C GLU A 477 -23.06 32.19 20.77
N LEU A 478 -23.59 31.66 19.67
CA LEU A 478 -22.95 30.56 18.95
C LEU A 478 -21.61 31.00 18.35
N LEU A 479 -21.55 32.19 17.78
CA LEU A 479 -20.34 32.79 17.24
C LEU A 479 -19.32 33.05 18.35
N ARG A 480 -19.75 33.58 19.49
CA ARG A 480 -18.87 33.84 20.64
C ARG A 480 -18.26 32.54 21.17
N ALA A 481 -19.06 31.48 21.35
CA ALA A 481 -18.56 30.19 21.77
C ALA A 481 -17.58 29.58 20.74
N ALA A 482 -17.94 29.61 19.45
CA ALA A 482 -17.10 29.02 18.39
C ALA A 482 -15.81 29.81 18.14
N ALA A 483 -15.88 31.12 18.07
CA ALA A 483 -14.71 31.97 17.89
C ALA A 483 -13.81 31.95 19.12
N GLY A 484 -14.37 31.86 20.34
CA GLY A 484 -13.59 31.69 21.57
C GLY A 484 -12.74 30.41 21.54
N ALA A 485 -13.31 29.31 21.06
CA ALA A 485 -12.57 28.05 20.87
C ALA A 485 -11.46 28.15 19.80
N VAL A 486 -11.64 28.95 18.77
CA VAL A 486 -10.66 29.16 17.68
C VAL A 486 -9.53 30.11 18.09
N VAL A 487 -9.85 31.20 18.80
CA VAL A 487 -8.85 32.18 19.24
C VAL A 487 -8.06 31.66 20.44
N GLY A 488 -8.68 30.87 21.32
CA GLY A 488 -8.04 30.27 22.49
C GLY A 488 -7.70 31.26 23.61
N GLN A 489 -8.16 32.51 23.50
CA GLN A 489 -7.97 33.60 24.47
C GLN A 489 -9.27 34.41 24.62
N ALA A 490 -9.26 35.40 25.52
CA ALA A 490 -10.36 36.35 25.65
C ALA A 490 -10.64 37.03 24.30
N LEU A 491 -11.91 37.02 23.88
CA LEU A 491 -12.31 37.64 22.62
C LEU A 491 -12.23 39.17 22.76
N PRO A 492 -11.76 39.88 21.72
CA PRO A 492 -11.83 41.33 21.69
C PRO A 492 -13.29 41.77 21.60
N ASP A 493 -13.58 43.02 21.99
CA ASP A 493 -14.91 43.60 21.77
C ASP A 493 -15.18 43.71 20.27
N TYR A 494 -16.27 43.08 19.81
CA TYR A 494 -16.74 43.18 18.42
C TYR A 494 -18.24 43.43 18.39
N SER A 495 -18.70 44.14 17.36
CA SER A 495 -20.12 44.44 17.14
C SER A 495 -20.63 43.72 15.90
N LEU A 496 -21.73 42.97 16.05
CA LEU A 496 -22.51 42.42 14.95
C LEU A 496 -23.59 43.40 14.44
N SER A 497 -23.45 44.71 14.68
CA SER A 497 -24.41 45.69 14.18
C SER A 497 -24.61 45.58 12.66
N VAL A 498 -25.85 45.72 12.19
CA VAL A 498 -26.15 45.65 10.75
C VAL A 498 -25.62 46.87 10.00
N TRP A 499 -25.34 47.95 10.74
CA TRP A 499 -24.87 49.22 10.21
C TRP A 499 -23.85 49.84 11.15
N HIS A 500 -22.63 50.05 10.67
CA HIS A 500 -21.53 50.68 11.41
C HIS A 500 -21.25 52.14 10.97
N GLY A 501 -22.18 52.76 10.23
CA GLY A 501 -22.02 54.12 9.67
C GLY A 501 -21.35 54.13 8.30
N PHE A 502 -21.17 55.34 7.74
CA PHE A 502 -20.42 55.51 6.49
C PHE A 502 -18.92 55.36 6.75
N ASN A 503 -18.39 54.18 6.43
CA ASN A 503 -16.98 53.81 6.64
C ASN A 503 -16.33 53.28 5.34
N LEU A 504 -15.02 53.03 5.37
CA LEU A 504 -14.27 52.54 4.20
C LEU A 504 -14.69 51.12 3.77
N PRO A 505 -14.93 50.14 4.67
CA PRO A 505 -15.52 48.84 4.31
C PRO A 505 -16.85 48.93 3.56
N LEU A 506 -17.75 49.82 3.95
CA LEU A 506 -19.03 50.07 3.29
C LEU A 506 -18.81 50.66 1.89
N LEU A 507 -17.85 51.59 1.73
CA LEU A 507 -17.47 52.12 0.42
C LEU A 507 -16.94 51.01 -0.49
N MET A 508 -16.07 50.13 0.02
CA MET A 508 -15.56 48.97 -0.72
C MET A 508 -16.69 48.02 -1.13
N SER A 509 -17.65 47.78 -0.24
CA SER A 509 -18.85 46.99 -0.53
C SER A 509 -19.71 47.63 -1.63
N GLY A 510 -19.93 48.95 -1.57
CA GLY A 510 -20.62 49.70 -2.62
C GLY A 510 -19.90 49.66 -3.96
N LEU A 511 -18.56 49.82 -3.95
CA LEU A 511 -17.72 49.68 -5.15
C LEU A 511 -17.75 48.26 -5.71
N ALA A 512 -17.78 47.23 -4.87
CA ALA A 512 -17.92 45.84 -5.30
C ALA A 512 -19.28 45.60 -5.97
N VAL A 513 -20.36 46.13 -5.41
CA VAL A 513 -21.71 46.03 -6.02
C VAL A 513 -21.76 46.76 -7.37
N ALA A 514 -21.31 48.02 -7.43
CA ALA A 514 -21.29 48.80 -8.65
C ALA A 514 -20.38 48.18 -9.72
N GLY A 515 -19.17 47.77 -9.33
CA GLY A 515 -18.21 47.09 -10.20
C GLY A 515 -18.73 45.75 -10.70
N GLY A 516 -19.40 44.96 -9.86
CA GLY A 516 -20.01 43.70 -10.27
C GLY A 516 -21.16 43.86 -11.25
N ALA A 517 -22.03 44.87 -11.03
CA ALA A 517 -23.08 45.23 -11.98
C ALA A 517 -22.49 45.68 -13.33
N TRP A 518 -21.43 46.49 -13.31
CA TRP A 518 -20.71 46.95 -14.49
C TRP A 518 -20.03 45.79 -15.25
N LEU A 519 -19.37 44.87 -14.54
CA LEU A 519 -18.77 43.65 -15.12
C LEU A 519 -19.83 42.77 -15.78
N TYR A 520 -20.97 42.61 -15.12
CA TYR A 520 -22.09 41.84 -15.66
C TYR A 520 -22.69 42.48 -16.91
N TYR A 521 -22.87 43.80 -16.92
CA TYR A 521 -23.35 44.54 -18.09
C TYR A 521 -22.39 44.38 -19.28
N ASN A 522 -21.08 44.48 -19.04
CA ASN A 522 -20.04 44.36 -20.08
C ASN A 522 -19.56 42.91 -20.33
N ARG A 523 -20.28 41.90 -19.83
CA ARG A 523 -19.83 40.50 -19.90
C ARG A 523 -19.51 40.01 -21.30
N GLY A 524 -20.19 40.49 -22.34
CA GLY A 524 -19.92 40.08 -23.73
C GLY A 524 -18.45 40.25 -24.14
N HIS A 525 -17.82 41.36 -23.73
CA HIS A 525 -16.39 41.61 -23.99
C HIS A 525 -15.48 40.71 -23.14
N LEU A 526 -15.88 40.38 -21.92
CA LEU A 526 -15.13 39.47 -21.05
C LEU A 526 -15.13 38.04 -21.59
N PHE A 527 -16.27 37.58 -22.09
CA PHE A 527 -16.39 36.27 -22.74
C PHE A 527 -15.56 36.22 -24.02
N SER A 528 -15.64 37.23 -24.89
CA SER A 528 -14.82 37.26 -26.12
C SER A 528 -13.31 37.33 -25.85
N PHE A 529 -12.90 37.95 -24.73
CA PHE A 529 -11.51 37.91 -24.27
C PHE A 529 -11.13 36.51 -23.76
N GLN A 530 -11.98 35.88 -22.94
CA GLN A 530 -11.74 34.54 -22.41
C GLN A 530 -11.68 33.47 -23.51
N ASP A 531 -12.47 33.61 -24.56
CA ASP A 531 -12.50 32.70 -25.72
C ASP A 531 -11.17 32.67 -26.50
N GLN A 532 -10.27 33.64 -26.28
CA GLN A 532 -8.92 33.66 -26.86
C GLN A 532 -7.97 32.66 -26.17
N PHE A 533 -8.32 32.17 -24.97
CA PHE A 533 -7.51 31.23 -24.21
C PHE A 533 -8.02 29.80 -24.37
N ILE A 534 -7.10 28.85 -24.57
CA ILE A 534 -7.44 27.42 -24.65
C ILE A 534 -7.79 26.93 -23.24
N GLU A 535 -9.06 26.58 -23.02
CA GLU A 535 -9.50 25.95 -21.77
C GLU A 535 -8.92 24.52 -21.69
N ARG A 536 -7.97 24.30 -20.77
CA ARG A 536 -7.45 22.96 -20.49
C ARG A 536 -8.37 22.25 -19.51
N ASP A 537 -8.90 21.10 -19.91
CA ASP A 537 -9.67 20.23 -19.01
C ASP A 537 -8.74 19.60 -17.97
N ALA A 538 -8.89 20.02 -16.71
CA ALA A 538 -8.07 19.54 -15.59
C ALA A 538 -8.14 18.01 -15.43
N LYS A 539 -9.27 17.40 -15.80
CA LYS A 539 -9.45 15.95 -15.78
C LYS A 539 -8.56 15.22 -16.80
N LEU A 540 -8.35 15.80 -17.98
CA LEU A 540 -7.46 15.23 -19.00
C LEU A 540 -5.99 15.34 -18.59
N GLU A 541 -5.60 16.47 -18.00
CA GLU A 541 -4.25 16.67 -17.46
C GLU A 541 -3.96 15.71 -16.30
N PHE A 542 -4.92 15.54 -15.38
CA PHE A 542 -4.81 14.56 -14.30
C PHE A 542 -4.61 13.13 -14.84
N GLU A 543 -5.45 12.69 -15.77
CA GLU A 543 -5.32 11.35 -16.37
C GLU A 543 -3.97 11.18 -17.10
N ARG A 544 -3.50 12.21 -17.81
CA ARG A 544 -2.18 12.19 -18.47
C ARG A 544 -1.04 12.01 -17.47
N ILE A 545 -1.10 12.68 -16.32
CA ILE A 545 -0.11 12.52 -15.25
C ILE A 545 -0.15 11.10 -14.69
N VAL A 546 -1.34 10.57 -14.39
CA VAL A 546 -1.50 9.20 -13.88
C VAL A 546 -0.94 8.17 -14.87
N GLN A 547 -1.24 8.30 -16.17
CA GLN A 547 -0.72 7.39 -17.20
C GLN A 547 0.81 7.45 -17.32
N ARG A 548 1.42 8.64 -17.17
CA ARG A 548 2.88 8.77 -17.15
C ARG A 548 3.51 8.07 -15.95
N ILE A 549 2.87 8.16 -14.77
CA ILE A 549 3.33 7.47 -13.55
C ILE A 549 3.22 5.95 -13.75
N VAL A 550 2.09 5.45 -14.24
CA VAL A 550 1.91 4.02 -14.51
C VAL A 550 2.94 3.53 -15.52
N ALA A 551 3.15 4.25 -16.63
CA ALA A 551 4.16 3.87 -17.62
C ALA A 551 5.60 3.93 -17.08
N ALA A 552 5.90 4.81 -16.12
CA ALA A 552 7.19 4.83 -15.44
C ALA A 552 7.34 3.63 -14.49
N ALA A 553 6.29 3.30 -13.73
CA ALA A 553 6.27 2.14 -12.84
C ALA A 553 6.40 0.83 -13.63
N THR A 554 5.66 0.66 -14.72
CA THR A 554 5.77 -0.52 -15.59
C THR A 554 7.18 -0.65 -16.16
N ARG A 555 7.78 0.43 -16.66
CA ARG A 555 9.18 0.41 -17.15
C ARG A 555 10.18 0.04 -16.05
N PHE A 556 9.97 0.50 -14.82
CA PHE A 556 10.80 0.14 -13.68
C PHE A 556 10.66 -1.35 -13.32
N THR A 557 9.42 -1.85 -13.29
CA THR A 557 9.13 -3.27 -13.04
C THR A 557 9.73 -4.15 -14.13
N GLU A 558 9.53 -3.83 -15.41
CA GLU A 558 10.10 -4.59 -16.54
C GLU A 558 11.64 -4.53 -16.57
N TRP A 559 12.24 -3.43 -16.10
CA TRP A 559 13.68 -3.32 -15.96
C TRP A 559 14.22 -4.29 -14.90
N PHE A 560 13.56 -4.37 -13.74
CA PHE A 560 13.96 -5.23 -12.63
C PHE A 560 13.59 -6.72 -12.86
N ASP A 561 12.32 -6.98 -13.21
CA ASP A 561 11.71 -8.29 -13.40
C ASP A 561 11.56 -8.64 -14.89
N ASN A 562 12.67 -9.03 -15.52
CA ASN A 562 12.74 -9.34 -16.95
C ASN A 562 12.76 -10.85 -17.27
N GLY A 563 12.52 -11.70 -16.28
CA GLY A 563 12.51 -13.17 -16.41
C GLY A 563 13.89 -13.83 -16.57
N SER A 564 15.01 -13.08 -16.53
CA SER A 564 16.34 -13.64 -16.72
C SER A 564 16.97 -14.13 -15.42
N LEU A 565 17.08 -15.46 -15.27
CA LEU A 565 17.80 -16.09 -14.15
C LEU A 565 19.22 -15.55 -13.99
N GLN A 566 19.93 -15.28 -15.09
CA GLN A 566 21.30 -14.74 -15.03
C GLN A 566 21.36 -13.35 -14.38
N ARG A 567 20.38 -12.49 -14.62
CA ARG A 567 20.34 -11.16 -14.01
C ARG A 567 19.98 -11.24 -12.52
N TYR A 568 19.05 -12.11 -12.15
CA TYR A 568 18.73 -12.34 -10.73
C TYR A 568 19.91 -12.94 -9.98
N ALA A 569 20.60 -13.93 -10.57
CA ALA A 569 21.81 -14.51 -10.00
C ALA A 569 22.94 -13.46 -9.87
N PHE A 570 23.13 -12.62 -10.89
CA PHE A 570 24.07 -11.51 -10.83
C PHE A 570 23.74 -10.54 -9.69
N ALA A 571 22.48 -10.12 -9.55
CA ALA A 571 22.04 -9.23 -8.48
C ALA A 571 22.23 -9.88 -7.09
N LEU A 572 21.92 -11.17 -6.95
CA LEU A 572 22.14 -11.94 -5.71
C LEU A 572 23.63 -11.97 -5.34
N VAL A 573 24.49 -12.31 -6.29
CA VAL A 573 25.94 -12.42 -6.09
C VAL A 573 26.56 -11.05 -5.75
N VAL A 574 26.15 -9.98 -6.45
CA VAL A 574 26.62 -8.62 -6.15
C VAL A 574 26.13 -8.17 -4.77
N THR A 575 24.88 -8.46 -4.41
CA THR A 575 24.34 -8.14 -3.08
C THR A 575 25.11 -8.90 -2.00
N ALA A 576 25.34 -10.20 -2.18
CA ALA A 576 26.15 -11.02 -1.28
C ALA A 576 27.58 -10.47 -1.16
N LEU A 577 28.19 -10.02 -2.26
CA LEU A 577 29.51 -9.39 -2.26
C LEU A 577 29.54 -8.09 -1.45
N VAL A 578 28.52 -7.23 -1.57
CA VAL A 578 28.42 -5.98 -0.80
C VAL A 578 28.31 -6.27 0.69
N PHE A 579 27.42 -7.19 1.07
CA PHE A 579 27.21 -7.53 2.49
C PHE A 579 28.38 -8.33 3.10
N ALA A 580 29.02 -9.22 2.34
CA ALA A 580 30.20 -9.97 2.82
C ALA A 580 31.47 -9.12 2.80
N GLY A 581 31.61 -8.21 1.83
CA GLY A 581 32.77 -7.33 1.70
C GLY A 581 32.80 -6.19 2.71
N TRP A 582 31.64 -5.66 3.13
CA TRP A 582 31.58 -4.53 4.06
C TRP A 582 32.28 -4.81 5.42
N PRO A 583 32.04 -5.93 6.12
CA PRO A 583 32.80 -6.27 7.32
C PRO A 583 34.29 -6.50 7.05
N MET A 584 34.67 -6.96 5.85
CA MET A 584 36.08 -7.19 5.51
C MET A 584 36.86 -5.87 5.40
N LEU A 585 36.21 -4.77 5.02
CA LEU A 585 36.83 -3.44 5.03
C LEU A 585 37.15 -2.93 6.45
N GLN A 586 36.55 -3.53 7.47
CA GLN A 586 36.80 -3.19 8.88
C GLN A 586 37.91 -4.04 9.51
N LEU A 587 38.37 -5.10 8.84
CA LEU A 587 39.49 -5.92 9.31
C LEU A 587 40.81 -5.25 8.95
N GLU A 588 41.62 -4.91 9.97
CA GLU A 588 42.97 -4.34 9.77
C GLU A 588 43.90 -5.32 9.06
N GLU A 589 43.85 -6.61 9.43
CA GLU A 589 44.64 -7.67 8.82
C GLU A 589 43.78 -8.91 8.51
N ALA A 590 43.97 -9.48 7.32
CA ALA A 590 43.32 -10.73 6.95
C ALA A 590 43.89 -11.94 7.70
N LEU A 591 45.20 -11.92 7.99
CA LEU A 591 45.93 -12.97 8.71
C LEU A 591 45.50 -13.01 10.18
N GLY A 592 45.23 -14.21 10.69
CA GLY A 592 45.00 -14.46 12.12
C GLY A 592 46.25 -14.91 12.86
N SER A 593 46.12 -15.14 14.17
CA SER A 593 47.25 -15.46 15.05
C SER A 593 47.67 -16.94 15.08
N ARG A 594 46.98 -17.84 14.36
CA ARG A 594 47.38 -19.25 14.30
C ARG A 594 48.61 -19.45 13.40
N PRO A 595 49.58 -20.28 13.81
CA PRO A 595 50.74 -20.58 13.00
C PRO A 595 50.35 -21.35 11.74
N GLU A 596 50.95 -20.97 10.60
CA GLU A 596 50.73 -21.63 9.32
C GLU A 596 51.42 -23.01 9.28
N GLN A 597 50.82 -23.95 8.55
CA GLN A 597 51.42 -25.27 8.30
C GLN A 597 52.46 -25.18 7.16
N PRO A 598 53.57 -25.93 7.22
CA PRO A 598 54.58 -25.92 6.17
C PRO A 598 54.01 -26.46 4.85
N LEU A 599 54.34 -25.78 3.74
CA LEU A 599 53.91 -26.15 2.40
C LEU A 599 54.57 -27.46 1.95
N ASN A 600 53.74 -28.48 1.68
CA ASN A 600 54.17 -29.74 1.09
C ASN A 600 53.97 -29.73 -0.43
N TRP A 601 54.90 -30.32 -1.19
CA TRP A 601 54.78 -30.45 -2.65
C TRP A 601 53.45 -31.10 -3.06
N ALA A 602 52.97 -32.09 -2.30
CA ALA A 602 51.73 -32.80 -2.60
C ALA A 602 50.51 -31.87 -2.53
N VAL A 603 50.48 -30.94 -1.56
CA VAL A 603 49.41 -29.94 -1.40
C VAL A 603 49.48 -28.91 -2.52
N ILE A 604 50.70 -28.46 -2.88
CA ILE A 604 50.90 -27.54 -4.01
C ILE A 604 50.42 -28.17 -5.31
N ALA A 605 50.78 -29.43 -5.56
CA ALA A 605 50.35 -30.15 -6.76
C ALA A 605 48.82 -30.33 -6.81
N ALA A 606 48.19 -30.73 -5.69
CA ALA A 606 46.74 -30.83 -5.61
C ALA A 606 46.05 -29.48 -5.88
N ALA A 607 46.55 -28.39 -5.29
CA ALA A 607 46.04 -27.04 -5.52
C ALA A 607 46.19 -26.60 -7.00
N LEU A 608 47.36 -26.85 -7.61
CA LEU A 608 47.60 -26.56 -9.02
C LEU A 608 46.64 -27.35 -9.92
N ILE A 609 46.43 -28.63 -9.66
CA ILE A 609 45.49 -29.46 -10.43
C ILE A 609 44.05 -28.96 -10.26
N LEU A 610 43.65 -28.53 -9.05
CA LEU A 610 42.32 -27.92 -8.83
C LEU A 610 42.16 -26.61 -9.61
N ILE A 611 43.16 -25.73 -9.59
CA ILE A 611 43.15 -24.46 -10.32
C ILE A 611 43.06 -24.73 -11.82
N ILE A 612 43.92 -25.59 -12.35
CA ILE A 612 43.95 -25.96 -13.78
C ILE A 612 42.63 -26.63 -14.17
N GLY A 613 42.12 -27.58 -13.36
CA GLY A 613 40.86 -28.27 -13.59
C GLY A 613 39.66 -27.30 -13.62
N THR A 614 39.64 -26.32 -12.72
CA THR A 614 38.58 -25.30 -12.67
C THR A 614 38.65 -24.36 -13.88
N ILE A 615 39.83 -23.83 -14.20
CA ILE A 615 40.04 -22.94 -15.34
C ILE A 615 39.70 -23.64 -16.65
N THR A 616 40.20 -24.88 -16.84
CA THR A 616 39.91 -25.67 -18.05
C THR A 616 38.42 -25.99 -18.17
N THR A 617 37.74 -26.32 -17.07
CA THR A 617 36.28 -26.53 -17.06
C THR A 617 35.52 -25.28 -17.55
N VAL A 618 35.92 -24.09 -17.09
CA VAL A 618 35.32 -22.82 -17.53
C VAL A 618 35.60 -22.54 -19.01
N VAL A 619 36.85 -22.68 -19.45
CA VAL A 619 37.27 -22.47 -20.85
C VAL A 619 36.52 -23.41 -21.81
N PHE A 620 36.36 -24.68 -21.40
CA PHE A 620 35.70 -25.71 -22.20
C PHE A 620 34.22 -25.91 -21.87
N SER A 621 33.61 -25.04 -21.07
CA SER A 621 32.18 -25.10 -20.71
C SER A 621 31.23 -25.19 -21.91
N HIS A 622 31.67 -24.70 -23.07
CA HIS A 622 30.96 -24.82 -24.34
C HIS A 622 30.81 -26.26 -24.85
N ARG A 623 31.68 -27.20 -24.43
CA ARG A 623 31.63 -28.63 -24.75
C ARG A 623 31.18 -29.37 -23.50
N ARG A 624 29.87 -29.60 -23.37
CA ARG A 624 29.25 -30.08 -22.11
C ARG A 624 29.85 -31.39 -21.60
N LEU A 625 30.06 -32.36 -22.49
CA LEU A 625 30.69 -33.64 -22.13
C LEU A 625 32.12 -33.45 -21.61
N LEU A 626 32.90 -32.59 -22.26
CA LEU A 626 34.29 -32.34 -21.85
C LEU A 626 34.32 -31.58 -20.52
N ALA A 627 33.45 -30.60 -20.31
CA ALA A 627 33.31 -29.89 -19.04
C ALA A 627 32.90 -30.84 -17.89
N LEU A 628 32.00 -31.80 -18.14
CA LEU A 628 31.64 -32.83 -17.17
C LEU A 628 32.80 -33.80 -16.89
N VAL A 629 33.64 -34.12 -17.88
CA VAL A 629 34.84 -34.93 -17.61
C VAL A 629 35.87 -34.12 -16.80
N LEU A 630 36.05 -32.84 -17.10
CA LEU A 630 36.98 -31.98 -16.36
C LEU A 630 36.53 -31.69 -14.91
N ILE A 631 35.22 -31.56 -14.66
CA ILE A 631 34.72 -31.38 -13.29
C ILE A 631 34.98 -32.62 -12.42
N SER A 632 35.04 -33.81 -13.01
CA SER A 632 35.37 -35.04 -12.27
C SER A 632 36.81 -35.05 -11.74
N ILE A 633 37.74 -34.36 -12.42
CA ILE A 633 39.10 -34.15 -11.92
C ILE A 633 39.06 -33.31 -10.63
N VAL A 634 38.20 -32.28 -10.58
CA VAL A 634 38.01 -31.47 -9.38
C VAL A 634 37.46 -32.34 -8.25
N GLY A 635 36.40 -33.11 -8.50
CA GLY A 635 35.83 -34.03 -7.52
C GLY A 635 36.82 -35.06 -6.98
N LEU A 636 37.66 -35.64 -7.85
CA LEU A 636 38.70 -36.60 -7.46
C LEU A 636 39.77 -35.96 -6.58
N ILE A 637 40.28 -34.78 -6.93
CA ILE A 637 41.28 -34.10 -6.11
C ILE A 637 40.69 -33.65 -4.77
N VAL A 638 39.41 -33.22 -4.72
CA VAL A 638 38.71 -32.95 -3.46
C VAL A 638 38.62 -34.20 -2.59
N SER A 639 38.28 -35.37 -3.17
CA SER A 639 38.28 -36.64 -2.45
C SER A 639 39.65 -37.01 -1.89
N ILE A 640 40.72 -36.82 -2.67
CA ILE A 640 42.10 -37.06 -2.21
C ILE A 640 42.47 -36.06 -1.10
N THR A 641 42.01 -34.82 -1.20
CA THR A 641 42.23 -33.77 -0.19
C THR A 641 41.57 -34.14 1.14
N PHE A 642 40.33 -34.66 1.12
CA PHE A 642 39.68 -35.20 2.32
C PHE A 642 40.47 -36.35 2.93
N ALA A 643 40.95 -37.29 2.11
CA ALA A 643 41.78 -38.39 2.61
C ALA A 643 43.10 -37.89 3.22
N TYR A 644 43.73 -36.88 2.61
CA TYR A 644 44.96 -36.25 3.12
C TYR A 644 44.75 -35.60 4.48
N PHE A 645 43.62 -34.91 4.67
CA PHE A 645 43.23 -34.32 5.95
C PHE A 645 42.56 -35.32 6.93
N SER A 646 42.77 -36.62 6.73
CA SER A 646 42.27 -37.69 7.62
C SER A 646 40.75 -37.72 7.77
N ALA A 647 40.01 -37.36 6.71
CA ALA A 647 38.55 -37.45 6.61
C ALA A 647 38.12 -38.58 5.63
N PRO A 648 38.33 -39.86 5.97
CA PRO A 648 38.09 -40.98 5.06
C PRO A 648 36.61 -41.17 4.69
N ASP A 649 35.67 -40.92 5.61
CA ASP A 649 34.23 -41.02 5.34
C ASP A 649 33.78 -39.99 4.30
N LEU A 650 34.27 -38.76 4.40
CA LEU A 650 34.00 -37.71 3.41
C LEU A 650 34.62 -38.06 2.07
N ALA A 651 35.84 -38.63 2.04
CA ALA A 651 36.49 -39.05 0.81
C ALA A 651 35.68 -40.14 0.09
N LEU A 652 35.25 -41.20 0.80
CA LEU A 652 34.43 -42.28 0.25
C LEU A 652 33.06 -41.77 -0.25
N THR A 653 32.45 -40.88 0.52
CA THR A 653 31.17 -40.26 0.15
C THR A 653 31.32 -39.41 -1.10
N GLN A 654 32.31 -38.51 -1.14
CA GLN A 654 32.57 -37.64 -2.28
C GLN A 654 32.82 -38.44 -3.55
N LEU A 655 33.65 -39.48 -3.49
CA LEU A 655 33.95 -40.34 -4.64
C LEU A 655 32.68 -41.06 -5.14
N SER A 656 31.87 -41.59 -4.22
CA SER A 656 30.64 -42.30 -4.59
C SER A 656 29.58 -41.36 -5.18
N VAL A 657 29.40 -40.19 -4.56
CA VAL A 657 28.48 -39.14 -5.06
C VAL A 657 28.91 -38.67 -6.45
N GLU A 658 30.20 -38.42 -6.66
CA GLU A 658 30.75 -37.98 -7.95
C GLU A 658 30.44 -38.97 -9.07
N VAL A 659 30.61 -40.27 -8.81
CA VAL A 659 30.27 -41.32 -9.80
C VAL A 659 28.76 -41.28 -10.12
N VAL A 660 27.90 -41.20 -9.11
CA VAL A 660 26.44 -41.15 -9.30
C VAL A 660 26.03 -39.89 -10.07
N THR A 661 26.51 -38.72 -9.67
CA THR A 661 26.14 -37.43 -10.29
C THR A 661 26.63 -37.36 -11.74
N ILE A 662 27.85 -37.82 -12.05
CA ILE A 662 28.34 -37.89 -13.42
C ILE A 662 27.44 -38.77 -14.28
N ILE A 663 27.05 -39.95 -13.81
CA ILE A 663 26.18 -40.84 -14.60
C ILE A 663 24.81 -40.19 -14.83
N LEU A 664 24.22 -39.59 -13.80
CA LEU A 664 22.94 -38.87 -13.93
C LEU A 664 23.05 -37.67 -14.88
N PHE A 665 24.14 -36.90 -14.81
CA PHE A 665 24.39 -35.79 -15.72
C PHE A 665 24.65 -36.25 -17.15
N LEU A 666 25.38 -37.35 -17.36
CA LEU A 666 25.58 -37.92 -18.70
C LEU A 666 24.24 -38.31 -19.35
N LEU A 667 23.34 -38.93 -18.58
CA LEU A 667 21.99 -39.26 -19.02
C LEU A 667 21.16 -38.01 -19.34
N ALA A 668 21.28 -36.95 -18.55
CA ALA A 668 20.60 -35.69 -18.85
C ALA A 668 21.20 -34.97 -20.08
N LEU A 669 22.53 -34.96 -20.20
CA LEU A 669 23.27 -34.36 -21.32
C LEU A 669 22.98 -35.05 -22.65
N TYR A 670 22.62 -36.33 -22.63
CA TYR A 670 22.17 -37.07 -23.81
C TYR A 670 21.03 -36.35 -24.55
N PHE A 671 20.11 -35.72 -23.80
CA PHE A 671 18.95 -35.02 -24.35
C PHE A 671 19.21 -33.55 -24.72
N LEU A 672 20.41 -33.03 -24.42
CA LEU A 672 20.74 -31.62 -24.60
C LEU A 672 21.73 -31.41 -25.75
N PRO A 673 21.75 -30.22 -26.38
CA PRO A 673 22.77 -29.88 -27.36
C PRO A 673 24.17 -30.02 -26.77
N GLN A 674 25.03 -30.80 -27.44
CA GLN A 674 26.39 -31.10 -26.97
C GLN A 674 27.31 -29.87 -26.97
N HIS A 675 26.98 -28.87 -27.79
CA HIS A 675 27.65 -27.57 -27.82
C HIS A 675 26.72 -26.48 -27.32
N ALA A 676 27.19 -25.65 -26.39
CA ALA A 676 26.52 -24.40 -26.06
C ALA A 676 26.87 -23.32 -27.12
N SER A 677 25.89 -22.52 -27.56
CA SER A 677 26.08 -21.41 -28.48
C SER A 677 26.76 -20.22 -27.78
N LEU A 678 28.03 -20.39 -27.41
CA LEU A 678 28.83 -19.34 -26.75
C LEU A 678 29.41 -18.31 -27.73
N ARG A 679 29.20 -18.47 -29.04
CA ARG A 679 29.67 -17.53 -30.07
C ARG A 679 28.96 -16.17 -30.05
N ASP A 680 27.90 -15.99 -29.26
CA ASP A 680 27.06 -14.79 -29.28
C ASP A 680 27.13 -13.93 -28.00
N SER A 681 27.99 -14.27 -27.02
CA SER A 681 28.13 -13.45 -25.81
C SER A 681 29.04 -12.24 -26.06
N PRO A 682 28.57 -11.00 -25.84
CA PRO A 682 29.38 -9.81 -26.09
C PRO A 682 30.57 -9.76 -25.13
N PRO A 683 31.74 -9.23 -25.56
CA PRO A 683 32.96 -9.20 -24.74
C PRO A 683 32.77 -8.48 -23.41
N GLN A 684 31.91 -7.46 -23.36
CA GLN A 684 31.54 -6.75 -22.13
C GLN A 684 30.93 -7.67 -21.07
N ARG A 685 30.12 -8.65 -21.47
CA ARG A 685 29.50 -9.61 -20.55
C ARG A 685 30.56 -10.55 -19.97
N ILE A 686 31.49 -11.00 -20.79
CA ILE A 686 32.59 -11.88 -20.35
C ILE A 686 33.46 -11.15 -19.33
N VAL A 687 33.86 -9.91 -19.62
CA VAL A 687 34.65 -9.09 -18.69
C VAL A 687 33.89 -8.89 -17.39
N ARG A 688 32.61 -8.49 -17.44
CA ARG A 688 31.77 -8.33 -16.23
C ARG A 688 31.72 -9.61 -15.40
N ASP A 689 31.37 -10.74 -16.01
CA ASP A 689 31.17 -12.00 -15.30
C ASP A 689 32.50 -12.50 -14.72
N LEU A 690 33.61 -12.32 -15.43
CA LEU A 690 34.95 -12.60 -14.93
C LEU A 690 35.30 -11.71 -13.74
N THR A 691 35.05 -10.39 -13.82
CA THR A 691 35.31 -9.45 -12.73
C THR A 691 34.52 -9.81 -11.48
N VAL A 692 33.22 -10.08 -11.63
CA VAL A 692 32.37 -10.45 -10.48
C VAL A 692 32.80 -11.80 -9.90
N ALA A 693 33.04 -12.82 -10.72
CA ALA A 693 33.51 -14.11 -10.23
C ALA A 693 34.86 -13.99 -9.49
N SER A 694 35.77 -13.17 -10.00
CA SER A 694 37.08 -12.93 -9.38
C SER A 694 36.94 -12.19 -8.05
N LEU A 695 36.09 -11.17 -7.98
CA LEU A 695 35.82 -10.43 -6.74
C LEU A 695 35.20 -11.33 -5.67
N VAL A 696 34.21 -12.14 -6.04
CA VAL A 696 33.57 -13.10 -5.14
C VAL A 696 34.58 -14.13 -4.65
N GLY A 697 35.38 -14.69 -5.56
CA GLY A 697 36.45 -15.63 -5.19
C GLY A 697 37.49 -15.00 -4.26
N ALA A 698 37.88 -13.75 -4.50
CA ALA A 698 38.81 -13.03 -3.64
C ALA A 698 38.24 -12.76 -2.25
N VAL A 699 36.99 -12.28 -2.15
CA VAL A 699 36.34 -12.00 -0.86
C VAL A 699 36.09 -13.30 -0.09
N VAL A 700 35.52 -14.32 -0.72
CA VAL A 700 35.27 -15.61 -0.07
C VAL A 700 36.60 -16.28 0.31
N GLY A 701 37.61 -16.23 -0.55
CA GLY A 701 38.94 -16.76 -0.26
C GLY A 701 39.59 -16.06 0.92
N THR A 702 39.52 -14.73 0.97
CA THR A 702 40.04 -13.92 2.10
C THR A 702 39.27 -14.21 3.38
N LEU A 703 37.95 -14.37 3.31
CA LEU A 703 37.12 -14.75 4.45
C LEU A 703 37.47 -16.15 4.97
N CYS A 704 37.62 -17.14 4.09
CA CYS A 704 38.04 -18.49 4.47
C CYS A 704 39.44 -18.48 5.10
N TYR A 705 40.39 -17.73 4.52
CA TYR A 705 41.73 -17.56 5.07
C TYR A 705 41.69 -16.91 6.45
N ALA A 706 40.88 -15.86 6.62
CA ALA A 706 40.69 -15.17 7.88
C ALA A 706 40.09 -16.07 8.98
N ILE A 707 39.14 -16.95 8.63
CA ILE A 707 38.52 -17.90 9.57
C ILE A 707 39.52 -18.98 10.00
N ILE A 708 40.24 -19.59 9.04
CA ILE A 708 41.13 -20.74 9.31
C ILE A 708 42.34 -20.32 10.14
N THR A 709 42.86 -19.10 9.93
CA THR A 709 44.05 -18.57 10.63
C THR A 709 43.73 -17.97 12.01
N ARG A 710 42.47 -17.94 12.45
CA ARG A 710 42.09 -17.42 13.77
C ARG A 710 41.77 -18.54 14.77
N PRO A 711 42.06 -18.33 16.06
CA PRO A 711 41.65 -19.27 17.10
C PRO A 711 40.12 -19.26 17.25
N PHE A 712 39.55 -20.43 17.48
CA PHE A 712 38.15 -20.62 17.82
C PHE A 712 38.03 -21.73 18.86
N ASP A 713 37.01 -21.62 19.72
CA ASP A 713 36.70 -22.65 20.70
C ASP A 713 35.96 -23.81 20.02
N SER A 714 36.59 -24.98 20.00
CA SER A 714 36.06 -26.18 19.35
C SER A 714 35.36 -27.09 20.35
N ILE A 715 34.25 -27.70 19.92
CA ILE A 715 33.56 -28.77 20.66
C ILE A 715 34.09 -30.18 20.29
N SER A 716 35.17 -30.27 19.52
CA SER A 716 35.72 -31.54 19.03
C SER A 716 36.22 -32.46 20.15
N SER A 717 36.76 -31.91 21.25
CA SER A 717 37.23 -32.71 22.40
C SER A 717 36.11 -33.55 23.00
N TYR A 718 34.93 -32.96 23.17
CA TYR A 718 33.75 -33.66 23.67
C TYR A 718 33.41 -34.89 22.82
N PHE A 719 33.39 -34.76 21.49
CA PHE A 719 33.09 -35.90 20.61
C PHE A 719 34.18 -36.97 20.65
N LEU A 720 35.47 -36.57 20.65
CA LEU A 720 36.58 -37.53 20.73
C LEU A 720 36.55 -38.35 22.03
N GLU A 721 36.21 -37.72 23.16
CA GLU A 721 36.14 -38.38 24.47
C GLU A 721 34.89 -39.25 24.63
N ASN A 722 33.77 -38.85 23.99
CA ASN A 722 32.46 -39.44 24.26
C ASN A 722 31.90 -40.35 23.16
N SER A 723 32.47 -40.38 21.94
CA SER A 723 31.94 -41.23 20.86
C SER A 723 31.89 -42.71 21.22
N LYS A 724 32.93 -43.25 21.85
CA LYS A 724 32.95 -44.66 22.26
C LYS A 724 32.15 -44.93 23.53
N THR A 725 32.23 -44.04 24.51
CA THR A 725 31.64 -44.25 25.85
C THR A 725 30.14 -44.01 25.86
N LEU A 726 29.65 -42.97 25.15
CA LEU A 726 28.23 -42.63 25.06
C LEU A 726 27.56 -43.13 23.78
N GLY A 727 28.28 -43.15 22.66
CA GLY A 727 27.74 -43.50 21.35
C GLY A 727 28.09 -44.91 20.85
N GLY A 728 28.89 -45.69 21.59
CA GLY A 728 29.25 -47.07 21.28
C GLY A 728 30.39 -47.27 20.28
N GLY A 729 30.51 -46.37 19.29
CA GLY A 729 31.40 -46.54 18.15
C GLY A 729 32.77 -45.85 18.25
N THR A 730 33.78 -46.42 17.59
CA THR A 730 35.09 -45.76 17.39
C THR A 730 35.14 -44.84 16.17
N ASN A 731 34.19 -44.93 15.25
CA ASN A 731 34.09 -43.97 14.14
C ASN A 731 33.37 -42.70 14.61
N VAL A 732 34.14 -41.71 15.03
CA VAL A 732 33.63 -40.42 15.56
C VAL A 732 32.69 -39.73 14.56
N VAL A 733 33.00 -39.76 13.25
CA VAL A 733 32.17 -39.10 12.23
C VAL A 733 30.82 -39.80 12.12
N ASN A 734 30.81 -41.12 11.94
CA ASN A 734 29.55 -41.86 11.83
C ASN A 734 28.72 -41.75 13.11
N VAL A 735 29.33 -41.87 14.29
CA VAL A 735 28.64 -41.70 15.59
C VAL A 735 28.04 -40.29 15.72
N ILE A 736 28.72 -39.24 15.24
CA ILE A 736 28.10 -37.90 15.18
C ILE A 736 26.87 -37.91 14.28
N LEU A 737 26.96 -38.49 13.08
CA LEU A 737 25.87 -38.46 12.10
C LEU A 737 24.65 -39.31 12.49
N VAL A 738 24.84 -40.43 13.21
CA VAL A 738 23.74 -41.35 13.52
C VAL A 738 23.24 -41.26 14.96
N ASP A 739 24.03 -40.71 15.88
CA ASP A 739 23.68 -40.58 17.30
C ASP A 739 23.65 -39.11 17.75
N PHE A 740 24.82 -38.48 18.01
CA PHE A 740 24.85 -37.12 18.60
C PHE A 740 24.08 -36.07 17.79
N ARG A 741 24.12 -36.17 16.46
CA ARG A 741 23.45 -35.31 15.48
C ARG A 741 22.64 -36.13 14.47
N GLY A 742 22.07 -37.25 14.92
CA GLY A 742 21.15 -38.08 14.14
C GLY A 742 20.03 -37.31 13.45
N TYR A 743 19.56 -36.24 14.08
CA TYR A 743 18.51 -35.37 13.56
C TYR A 743 18.92 -34.66 12.25
N ASP A 744 20.19 -34.26 12.11
CA ASP A 744 20.71 -33.61 10.90
C ASP A 744 20.65 -34.61 9.72
N THR A 745 21.12 -35.85 9.94
CA THR A 745 21.06 -36.92 8.93
C THR A 745 19.63 -37.34 8.58
N LEU A 746 18.70 -37.33 9.55
CA LEU A 746 17.28 -37.55 9.26
C LEU A 746 16.75 -36.46 8.29
N GLY A 747 17.12 -35.20 8.53
CA GLY A 747 16.79 -34.09 7.64
C GLY A 747 17.35 -34.27 6.23
N GLU A 748 18.62 -34.66 6.11
CA GLU A 748 19.30 -34.89 4.83
C GLU A 748 18.62 -35.98 3.99
N ILE A 749 18.27 -37.13 4.58
CA ILE A 749 17.61 -38.21 3.84
C ILE A 749 16.17 -37.85 3.45
N VAL A 750 15.48 -37.05 4.25
CA VAL A 750 14.17 -36.49 3.90
C VAL A 750 14.31 -35.55 2.70
N VAL A 751 15.30 -34.65 2.70
CA VAL A 751 15.59 -33.76 1.56
C VAL A 751 15.91 -34.56 0.30
N LEU A 752 16.72 -35.63 0.41
CA LEU A 752 17.04 -36.51 -0.70
C LEU A 752 15.78 -37.21 -1.26
N GLY A 753 14.92 -37.71 -0.38
CA GLY A 753 13.63 -38.29 -0.75
C GLY A 753 12.72 -37.29 -1.47
N ILE A 754 12.60 -36.07 -0.94
CA ILE A 754 11.83 -34.98 -1.55
C ILE A 754 12.40 -34.62 -2.92
N ALA A 755 13.72 -34.49 -3.06
CA ALA A 755 14.37 -34.19 -4.33
C ALA A 755 14.07 -35.27 -5.37
N ALA A 756 14.15 -36.55 -5.00
CA ALA A 756 13.83 -37.65 -5.91
C ALA A 756 12.37 -37.66 -6.34
N LEU A 757 11.43 -37.44 -5.41
CA LEU A 757 10.00 -37.32 -5.71
C LEU A 757 9.67 -36.08 -6.56
N GLY A 758 10.35 -34.96 -6.29
CA GLY A 758 10.24 -33.73 -7.06
C GLY A 758 10.70 -33.91 -8.50
N ILE A 759 11.88 -34.53 -8.70
CA ILE A 759 12.38 -34.90 -10.02
C ILE A 759 11.39 -35.84 -10.71
N PHE A 760 10.93 -36.91 -10.04
CA PHE A 760 9.92 -37.80 -10.60
C PHE A 760 8.68 -37.04 -11.09
N LYS A 761 8.15 -36.11 -10.30
CA LYS A 761 6.96 -35.34 -10.65
C LYS A 761 7.20 -34.34 -11.78
N LEU A 762 8.36 -33.68 -11.81
CA LEU A 762 8.76 -32.78 -12.88
C LEU A 762 8.96 -33.51 -14.21
N LEU A 763 9.52 -34.72 -14.17
CA LEU A 763 9.72 -35.57 -15.34
C LEU A 763 8.43 -36.27 -15.82
N ALA A 764 7.40 -36.34 -14.97
CA ALA A 764 6.16 -37.04 -15.29
C ALA A 764 5.45 -36.41 -16.51
N GLY A 765 5.29 -37.21 -17.56
CA GLY A 765 4.63 -36.78 -18.80
C GLY A 765 5.55 -36.06 -19.79
N MET A 766 6.82 -35.80 -19.44
CA MET A 766 7.80 -35.29 -20.40
C MET A 766 8.26 -36.38 -21.36
N ARG A 767 8.28 -36.06 -22.65
CA ARG A 767 8.83 -36.92 -23.71
C ARG A 767 9.84 -36.14 -24.52
N LEU A 768 11.09 -36.58 -24.48
CA LEU A 768 12.23 -35.97 -25.14
C LEU A 768 12.66 -36.81 -26.34
N PHE A 769 13.00 -36.10 -27.41
CA PHE A 769 13.47 -36.71 -28.65
C PHE A 769 14.88 -37.28 -28.49
N VAL A 770 15.06 -38.50 -28.97
CA VAL A 770 16.37 -39.18 -28.98
C VAL A 770 17.20 -38.69 -30.17
N PRO A 771 18.40 -38.11 -29.97
CA PRO A 771 19.27 -37.71 -31.08
C PRO A 771 19.66 -38.90 -31.94
N SER A 772 19.63 -38.79 -33.28
CA SER A 772 19.98 -39.87 -34.20
C SER A 772 21.49 -40.11 -34.37
N SER A 773 22.31 -39.14 -33.96
CA SER A 773 23.76 -39.16 -34.13
C SER A 773 24.49 -38.39 -33.02
N ASP A 774 25.78 -38.66 -32.89
CA ASP A 774 26.69 -37.96 -31.99
C ASP A 774 27.03 -36.54 -32.48
N TYR A 775 27.86 -35.83 -31.71
CA TYR A 775 28.29 -34.46 -32.03
C TYR A 775 29.08 -34.32 -33.35
N ARG A 776 29.57 -35.41 -33.94
CA ARG A 776 30.25 -35.46 -35.25
C ARG A 776 29.35 -36.00 -36.36
N GLY A 777 28.07 -36.23 -36.09
CA GLY A 777 27.12 -36.80 -37.04
C GLY A 777 27.25 -38.31 -37.23
N ARG A 778 28.01 -39.01 -36.37
CA ARG A 778 28.11 -40.48 -36.42
C ARG A 778 26.86 -41.10 -35.79
N PRO A 779 26.22 -42.08 -36.43
CA PRO A 779 25.04 -42.72 -35.87
C PRO A 779 25.38 -43.41 -34.55
N TRP A 780 24.44 -43.42 -33.60
CA TRP A 780 24.58 -44.20 -32.38
C TRP A 780 24.60 -45.70 -32.70
N SER A 781 25.27 -46.49 -31.85
CA SER A 781 25.27 -47.95 -31.99
C SER A 781 23.83 -48.50 -31.93
N ALA A 782 23.52 -49.45 -32.81
CA ALA A 782 22.25 -50.18 -32.78
C ALA A 782 22.21 -51.27 -31.69
N ASP A 783 23.38 -51.61 -31.12
CA ASP A 783 23.49 -52.61 -30.05
C ASP A 783 22.97 -52.04 -28.72
N LYS A 784 21.79 -52.52 -28.31
CA LYS A 784 21.11 -52.12 -27.07
C LYS A 784 21.77 -52.72 -25.82
N HIS A 785 22.49 -53.84 -25.94
CA HIS A 785 23.04 -54.60 -24.82
C HIS A 785 24.47 -55.07 -25.14
N PRO A 786 25.47 -54.18 -25.04
CA PRO A 786 26.85 -54.54 -25.37
C PRO A 786 27.33 -55.71 -24.52
N MET A 787 27.65 -56.85 -25.16
CA MET A 787 27.95 -58.10 -24.44
C MET A 787 29.07 -57.95 -23.39
N MET A 788 30.14 -57.23 -23.73
CA MET A 788 31.26 -56.98 -22.81
C MET A 788 30.81 -56.22 -21.54
N LEU A 789 29.98 -55.18 -21.71
CA LEU A 789 29.49 -54.39 -20.58
C LEU A 789 28.48 -55.19 -19.74
N GLY A 790 27.61 -55.98 -20.38
CA GLY A 790 26.68 -56.89 -19.72
C GLY A 790 27.40 -57.93 -18.85
N MET A 791 28.37 -58.66 -19.41
CA MET A 791 29.13 -59.68 -18.68
C MET A 791 29.91 -59.11 -17.49
N VAL A 792 30.61 -57.99 -17.69
CA VAL A 792 31.39 -57.34 -16.62
C VAL A 792 30.46 -56.80 -15.52
N SER A 793 29.38 -56.12 -15.88
CA SER A 793 28.44 -55.58 -14.90
C SER A 793 27.78 -56.68 -14.07
N GLN A 794 27.30 -57.76 -14.69
CA GLN A 794 26.69 -58.89 -13.97
C GLN A 794 27.66 -59.55 -13.00
N SER A 795 28.93 -59.72 -13.40
CA SER A 795 29.96 -60.33 -12.57
C SER A 795 30.34 -59.44 -11.38
N LEU A 796 30.31 -58.11 -11.56
CA LEU A 796 30.63 -57.14 -10.50
C LEU A 796 29.51 -56.94 -9.48
N LEU A 797 28.25 -57.24 -9.82
CA LEU A 797 27.11 -56.97 -8.95
C LEU A 797 27.21 -57.71 -7.59
N PRO A 798 27.44 -59.03 -7.51
CA PRO A 798 27.55 -59.71 -6.22
C PRO A 798 28.72 -59.18 -5.38
N LEU A 799 29.84 -58.85 -6.03
CA LEU A 799 31.01 -58.28 -5.37
C LEU A 799 30.72 -56.89 -4.79
N ALA A 800 30.07 -56.03 -5.56
CA ALA A 800 29.71 -54.67 -5.12
C ALA A 800 28.68 -54.70 -3.99
N LEU A 801 27.71 -55.62 -4.03
CA LEU A 801 26.75 -55.83 -2.94
C LEU A 801 27.43 -56.36 -1.67
N LEU A 802 28.40 -57.26 -1.80
CA LEU A 802 29.21 -57.73 -0.68
C LEU A 802 30.03 -56.58 -0.06
N VAL A 803 30.67 -55.75 -0.88
CA VAL A 803 31.42 -54.57 -0.43
C VAL A 803 30.49 -53.56 0.26
N SER A 804 29.30 -53.34 -0.29
CA SER A 804 28.28 -52.48 0.31
C SER A 804 27.85 -52.99 1.69
N ALA A 805 27.52 -54.28 1.80
CA ALA A 805 27.17 -54.90 3.08
C ALA A 805 28.32 -54.83 4.10
N TYR A 806 29.56 -55.01 3.65
CA TYR A 806 30.74 -54.87 4.50
C TYR A 806 30.93 -53.44 5.01
N ILE A 807 30.78 -52.44 4.14
CA ILE A 807 30.87 -51.01 4.49
C ILE A 807 29.72 -50.58 5.41
N PHE A 808 28.53 -51.12 5.20
CA PHE A 808 27.36 -50.91 6.06
C PHE A 808 27.63 -51.41 7.48
N LEU A 809 28.05 -52.69 7.62
CA LEU A 809 28.23 -53.33 8.92
C LEU A 809 29.41 -52.77 9.72
N ARG A 810 30.46 -52.28 9.06
CA ARG A 810 31.64 -51.72 9.75
C ARG A 810 31.51 -50.24 10.13
N GLY A 811 30.49 -49.54 9.63
CA GLY A 811 30.40 -48.06 9.67
C GLY A 811 30.47 -47.44 11.07
N HIS A 812 30.02 -48.18 12.10
CA HIS A 812 30.06 -47.70 13.48
C HIS A 812 31.48 -47.61 14.07
N ASN A 813 32.42 -48.41 13.56
CA ASN A 813 33.77 -48.53 14.12
C ASN A 813 34.88 -48.15 13.15
N LEU A 814 34.59 -48.18 11.85
CA LEU A 814 35.54 -47.89 10.77
C LEU A 814 34.85 -47.03 9.70
N PRO A 815 35.61 -46.43 8.76
CA PRO A 815 35.02 -45.63 7.71
C PRO A 815 33.96 -46.40 6.91
N GLY A 816 32.78 -45.82 6.76
CA GLY A 816 31.56 -46.45 6.27
C GLY A 816 30.28 -45.92 6.95
N GLY A 817 29.16 -46.58 6.69
CA GLY A 817 27.84 -46.20 7.21
C GLY A 817 26.72 -46.41 6.20
N GLY A 818 25.49 -46.08 6.58
CA GLY A 818 24.30 -46.28 5.77
C GLY A 818 24.32 -45.54 4.43
N PHE A 819 24.82 -44.30 4.43
CA PHE A 819 24.83 -43.44 3.24
C PHE A 819 25.81 -43.95 2.16
N ILE A 820 27.06 -44.22 2.53
CA ILE A 820 28.10 -44.69 1.61
C ILE A 820 27.73 -46.06 1.05
N ALA A 821 27.31 -47.00 1.90
CA ALA A 821 26.85 -48.31 1.46
C ALA A 821 25.66 -48.19 0.49
N GLY A 822 24.72 -47.28 0.78
CA GLY A 822 23.57 -47.01 -0.08
C GLY A 822 24.00 -46.54 -1.47
N LEU A 823 24.98 -45.64 -1.56
CA LEU A 823 25.54 -45.17 -2.83
C LEU A 823 26.27 -46.28 -3.58
N ILE A 824 27.05 -47.13 -2.91
CA ILE A 824 27.75 -48.25 -3.57
C ILE A 824 26.74 -49.23 -4.18
N THR A 825 25.67 -49.56 -3.44
CA THR A 825 24.57 -50.36 -3.98
C THR A 825 23.88 -49.65 -5.14
N ALA A 826 23.63 -48.35 -5.04
CA ALA A 826 23.05 -47.57 -6.13
C ALA A 826 23.94 -47.59 -7.38
N ILE A 827 25.26 -47.41 -7.24
CA ILE A 827 26.23 -47.48 -8.36
C ILE A 827 26.19 -48.87 -9.02
N ALA A 828 26.22 -49.93 -8.22
CA ALA A 828 26.16 -51.30 -8.73
C ALA A 828 24.89 -51.56 -9.56
N LEU A 829 23.75 -51.04 -9.10
CA LEU A 829 22.47 -51.15 -9.78
C LEU A 829 22.38 -50.20 -10.99
N ILE A 830 22.88 -48.97 -10.90
CA ILE A 830 23.02 -48.04 -12.04
C ILE A 830 23.83 -48.70 -13.16
N GLN A 831 24.92 -49.40 -12.83
CA GLN A 831 25.72 -50.11 -13.82
C GLN A 831 24.90 -51.19 -14.55
N GLN A 832 24.01 -51.90 -13.84
CA GLN A 832 23.07 -52.83 -14.49
C GLN A 832 22.09 -52.12 -15.42
N TYR A 833 21.58 -50.96 -15.00
CA TYR A 833 20.70 -50.11 -15.80
C TYR A 833 21.36 -49.62 -17.08
N VAL A 834 22.63 -49.22 -17.01
CA VAL A 834 23.40 -48.77 -18.18
C VAL A 834 23.71 -49.94 -19.12
N ALA A 835 23.99 -51.12 -18.59
CA ALA A 835 24.34 -52.31 -19.39
C ALA A 835 23.13 -52.98 -20.06
N HIS A 836 21.99 -53.08 -19.35
CA HIS A 836 20.83 -53.87 -19.78
C HIS A 836 19.59 -53.02 -20.07
N GLY A 837 19.63 -51.71 -19.83
CA GLY A 837 18.49 -50.81 -20.07
C GLY A 837 17.41 -50.86 -18.99
N VAL A 838 16.50 -49.88 -19.07
CA VAL A 838 15.45 -49.65 -18.04
C VAL A 838 14.40 -50.74 -18.02
N ASP A 839 13.97 -51.24 -19.20
CA ASP A 839 12.91 -52.25 -19.29
C ASP A 839 13.37 -53.59 -18.69
N TRP A 840 14.60 -54.00 -18.99
CA TRP A 840 15.18 -55.24 -18.44
C TRP A 840 15.26 -55.21 -16.91
N MET A 841 15.65 -54.06 -16.35
CA MET A 841 15.73 -53.84 -14.91
C MET A 841 14.36 -53.73 -14.25
N LYS A 842 13.37 -53.16 -14.93
CA LYS A 842 12.01 -53.01 -14.39
C LYS A 842 11.34 -54.36 -14.15
N ASP A 843 11.55 -55.32 -15.03
CA ASP A 843 10.99 -56.68 -14.91
C ASP A 843 11.65 -57.51 -13.80
N ARG A 844 12.84 -57.10 -13.34
CA ARG A 844 13.69 -57.86 -12.39
C ARG A 844 13.99 -57.13 -11.08
N GLY A 845 13.59 -55.87 -10.96
CA GLY A 845 13.82 -55.00 -9.80
C GLY A 845 12.60 -54.86 -8.88
N ALA A 846 12.79 -54.21 -7.73
CA ALA A 846 11.72 -53.96 -6.77
C ALA A 846 10.57 -53.13 -7.39
N SER A 847 9.33 -53.58 -7.20
CA SER A 847 8.14 -53.04 -7.88
C SER A 847 7.80 -51.56 -7.57
N SER A 848 8.39 -50.93 -6.54
CA SER A 848 8.25 -49.48 -6.32
C SER A 848 9.42 -48.83 -5.57
N TYR A 849 10.23 -48.02 -6.27
CA TYR A 849 11.27 -47.18 -5.62
C TYR A 849 10.68 -46.19 -4.61
N HIS A 850 9.45 -45.74 -4.85
CA HIS A 850 8.66 -44.96 -3.89
C HIS A 850 8.50 -45.69 -2.55
N GLY A 851 8.19 -47.00 -2.60
CA GLY A 851 8.06 -47.82 -1.41
C GLY A 851 9.38 -48.00 -0.67
N VAL A 852 10.51 -48.07 -1.39
CA VAL A 852 11.85 -48.15 -0.79
C VAL A 852 12.21 -46.85 -0.05
N ILE A 853 11.94 -45.69 -0.66
CA ILE A 853 12.14 -44.38 -0.01
C ILE A 853 11.26 -44.27 1.23
N ALA A 854 9.97 -44.61 1.10
CA ALA A 854 9.02 -44.56 2.22
C ALA A 854 9.43 -45.50 3.35
N ALA A 855 9.84 -46.74 3.03
CA ALA A 855 10.32 -47.69 4.01
C ALA A 855 11.58 -47.18 4.73
N GLY A 856 12.56 -46.63 3.99
CA GLY A 856 13.77 -46.07 4.58
C GLY A 856 13.48 -44.93 5.55
N LEU A 857 12.64 -43.98 5.14
CA LEU A 857 12.22 -42.86 6.00
C LEU A 857 11.41 -43.33 7.21
N LEU A 858 10.49 -44.29 7.02
CA LEU A 858 9.71 -44.86 8.12
C LEU A 858 10.60 -45.60 9.12
N ILE A 859 11.59 -46.36 8.65
CA ILE A 859 12.54 -47.06 9.51
C ILE A 859 13.38 -46.05 10.30
N ALA A 860 13.90 -45.01 9.66
CA ALA A 860 14.69 -43.96 10.32
C ALA A 860 13.88 -43.23 11.39
N VAL A 861 12.65 -42.80 11.06
CA VAL A 861 11.74 -42.14 12.00
C VAL A 861 11.29 -43.08 13.12
N ALA A 862 10.93 -44.32 12.80
CA ALA A 862 10.52 -45.32 13.79
C ALA A 862 11.66 -45.65 14.76
N THR A 863 12.90 -45.71 14.28
CA THR A 863 14.08 -45.90 15.13
C THR A 863 14.22 -44.75 16.13
N GLY A 864 14.07 -43.50 15.68
CA GLY A 864 14.10 -42.33 16.57
C GLY A 864 12.93 -42.26 17.55
N LEU A 865 11.72 -42.63 17.11
CA LEU A 865 10.51 -42.73 17.95
C LEU A 865 10.63 -43.86 18.99
N GLY A 866 11.39 -44.91 18.68
CA GLY A 866 11.65 -46.03 19.58
C GLY A 866 12.22 -45.57 20.93
N SER A 867 13.07 -44.54 20.94
CA SER A 867 13.64 -43.97 22.16
C SER A 867 12.57 -43.42 23.13
N TRP A 868 11.44 -42.91 22.62
CA TRP A 868 10.34 -42.39 23.45
C TRP A 868 9.65 -43.49 24.27
N LEU A 869 9.58 -44.72 23.75
CA LEU A 869 9.01 -45.86 24.47
C LEU A 869 9.80 -46.18 25.75
N PHE A 870 11.05 -45.75 25.81
CA PHE A 870 11.94 -45.93 26.96
C PHE A 870 12.15 -44.64 27.77
N GLY A 871 11.30 -43.61 27.56
CA GLY A 871 11.39 -42.33 28.27
C GLY A 871 12.65 -41.52 27.94
N ARG A 872 13.33 -41.82 26.82
CA ARG A 872 14.52 -41.11 26.34
C ARG A 872 14.14 -40.08 25.27
N PRO A 873 14.91 -39.00 25.08
CA PRO A 873 14.72 -38.06 23.97
C PRO A 873 14.73 -38.75 22.60
N PHE A 874 14.09 -38.12 21.61
CA PHE A 874 14.06 -38.61 20.22
C PHE A 874 15.47 -38.88 19.70
N MET A 875 15.68 -40.02 19.03
CA MET A 875 16.98 -40.45 18.46
C MET A 875 18.11 -40.68 19.47
N THR A 876 17.79 -40.98 20.73
CA THR A 876 18.82 -41.49 21.65
C THR A 876 19.19 -42.93 21.26
N THR A 877 20.46 -43.19 20.92
CA THR A 877 20.93 -44.53 20.57
C THR A 877 21.09 -45.42 21.80
N TRP A 878 20.80 -46.71 21.62
CA TRP A 878 21.13 -47.77 22.56
C TRP A 878 22.13 -48.73 21.90
N PHE A 879 23.13 -49.21 22.64
CA PHE A 879 24.10 -50.19 22.16
C PHE A 879 24.47 -51.21 23.24
N ASP A 880 24.83 -52.42 22.83
CA ASP A 880 25.40 -53.45 23.71
C ASP A 880 26.32 -54.40 22.90
N TYR A 881 27.20 -55.14 23.59
CA TYR A 881 28.17 -56.05 22.97
C TYR A 881 27.75 -57.51 23.16
N PHE A 882 27.53 -58.21 22.05
CA PHE A 882 27.13 -59.61 22.01
C PHE A 882 28.29 -60.50 21.54
N ASP A 883 28.36 -61.73 22.05
CA ASP A 883 29.34 -62.71 21.62
C ASP A 883 28.64 -63.86 20.88
N TRP A 884 28.96 -64.06 19.60
CA TRP A 884 28.43 -65.15 18.79
C TRP A 884 29.55 -66.15 18.49
N PRO A 885 29.35 -67.47 18.75
CA PRO A 885 30.35 -68.52 18.55
C PRO A 885 31.09 -68.60 17.20
N VAL A 886 30.59 -67.95 16.14
CA VAL A 886 31.09 -67.99 14.76
C VAL A 886 31.69 -66.65 14.34
N VAL A 887 31.17 -65.54 14.87
CA VAL A 887 31.54 -64.17 14.47
C VAL A 887 32.43 -63.50 15.54
N GLY A 888 32.42 -64.02 16.77
CA GLY A 888 33.07 -63.44 17.94
C GLY A 888 32.25 -62.32 18.57
N LYS A 889 32.92 -61.48 19.37
CA LYS A 889 32.32 -60.32 20.04
C LYS A 889 32.05 -59.20 19.03
N PHE A 890 30.78 -58.82 18.87
CA PHE A 890 30.35 -57.71 18.02
C PHE A 890 29.39 -56.77 18.75
N GLU A 891 29.33 -55.54 18.28
CA GLU A 891 28.46 -54.50 18.84
C GLU A 891 27.15 -54.44 18.07
N LEU A 892 26.03 -54.34 18.80
CA LEU A 892 24.72 -54.11 18.23
C LEU A 892 24.19 -52.78 18.76
N ALA A 893 24.05 -51.80 17.87
CA ALA A 893 23.51 -50.49 18.17
C ALA A 893 22.19 -50.26 17.44
N SER A 894 21.23 -49.57 18.08
CA SER A 894 20.00 -49.12 17.41
C SER A 894 20.30 -48.16 16.25
N ALA A 895 21.47 -47.51 16.25
CA ALA A 895 22.01 -46.73 15.14
C ALA A 895 22.09 -47.53 13.83
N LEU A 896 22.28 -48.86 13.89
CA LEU A 896 22.28 -49.71 12.70
C LEU A 896 20.93 -49.73 11.98
N LEU A 897 19.82 -49.67 12.72
CA LEU A 897 18.47 -49.56 12.14
C LEU A 897 18.25 -48.19 11.51
N PHE A 898 18.78 -47.13 12.13
CA PHE A 898 18.74 -45.80 11.54
C PHE A 898 19.55 -45.75 10.24
N ASP A 899 20.77 -46.30 10.24
CA ASP A 899 21.62 -46.45 9.06
C ASP A 899 20.94 -47.30 7.97
N LEU A 900 20.18 -48.34 8.33
CA LEU A 900 19.38 -49.10 7.38
C LEU A 900 18.30 -48.23 6.70
N GLY A 901 17.68 -47.34 7.47
CA GLY A 901 16.76 -46.34 6.96
C GLY A 901 17.42 -45.42 5.93
N VAL A 902 18.58 -44.86 6.29
CA VAL A 902 19.41 -44.03 5.40
C VAL A 902 19.79 -44.79 4.12
N TYR A 903 20.30 -46.01 4.27
CA TYR A 903 20.71 -46.90 3.18
C TYR A 903 19.59 -47.10 2.15
N LEU A 904 18.38 -47.45 2.63
CA LEU A 904 17.22 -47.67 1.76
C LEU A 904 16.76 -46.37 1.08
N THR A 905 16.73 -45.25 1.80
CA THR A 905 16.32 -43.97 1.22
C THR A 905 17.27 -43.52 0.12
N VAL A 906 18.59 -43.67 0.30
CA VAL A 906 19.59 -43.34 -0.71
C VAL A 906 19.41 -44.19 -1.97
N ILE A 907 19.31 -45.52 -1.81
CA ILE A 907 19.10 -46.44 -2.95
C ILE A 907 17.81 -46.10 -3.68
N GLY A 908 16.71 -45.95 -2.94
CA GLY A 908 15.39 -45.66 -3.51
C GLY A 908 15.39 -44.33 -4.27
N ALA A 909 15.97 -43.27 -3.69
CA ALA A 909 16.05 -41.95 -4.29
C ALA A 909 16.87 -41.94 -5.59
N THR A 910 18.08 -42.48 -5.55
CA THR A 910 18.98 -42.50 -6.71
C THR A 910 18.40 -43.34 -7.86
N LEU A 911 17.83 -44.52 -7.57
CA LEU A 911 17.22 -45.37 -8.59
C LEU A 911 15.91 -44.78 -9.13
N LEU A 912 15.12 -44.09 -8.31
CA LEU A 912 13.92 -43.40 -8.78
C LEU A 912 14.29 -42.31 -9.80
N ILE A 913 15.32 -41.52 -9.52
CA ILE A 913 15.81 -40.48 -10.45
C ILE A 913 16.27 -41.12 -11.77
N LEU A 914 17.11 -42.14 -11.68
CA LEU A 914 17.65 -42.86 -12.85
C LEU A 914 16.55 -43.48 -13.71
N ALA A 915 15.65 -44.25 -13.09
CA ALA A 915 14.60 -44.98 -13.79
C ALA A 915 13.60 -44.05 -14.49
N ASN A 916 13.43 -42.81 -14.01
CA ASN A 916 12.56 -41.84 -14.67
C ASN A 916 13.29 -41.06 -15.77
N LEU A 917 14.57 -40.72 -15.61
CA LEU A 917 15.38 -40.15 -16.69
C LEU A 917 15.43 -41.09 -17.91
N GLY A 918 15.59 -42.39 -17.69
CA GLY A 918 15.62 -43.37 -18.78
C GLY A 918 14.26 -43.60 -19.47
N LYS A 919 13.13 -43.17 -18.87
CA LYS A 919 11.78 -43.25 -19.47
C LYS A 919 11.41 -42.03 -20.31
N LEU A 920 12.26 -41.02 -20.38
CA LEU A 920 11.99 -39.78 -21.09
C LEU A 920 11.97 -39.94 -22.62
N THR A 921 12.37 -41.08 -23.17
CA THR A 921 12.60 -41.23 -24.62
C THR A 921 11.30 -41.42 -25.42
N THR A 922 11.20 -40.73 -26.57
CA THR A 922 10.23 -41.06 -27.63
C THR A 922 10.93 -41.09 -28.99
N SER A 923 10.53 -42.02 -29.85
CA SER A 923 11.01 -42.15 -31.24
C SER A 923 10.35 -41.15 -32.20
N GLU A 924 9.27 -40.49 -31.79
CA GLU A 924 8.55 -39.52 -32.62
C GLU A 924 9.12 -38.11 -32.43
N ARG A 925 9.59 -37.52 -33.54
CA ARG A 925 10.07 -36.13 -33.57
C ARG A 925 8.85 -35.19 -33.54
N PRO A 926 8.77 -34.19 -32.65
CA PRO A 926 7.75 -33.15 -32.77
C PRO A 926 7.89 -32.49 -34.15
N LYS A 927 6.83 -32.48 -34.95
CA LYS A 927 6.83 -31.73 -36.21
C LYS A 927 7.00 -30.25 -35.86
N PRO A 928 7.96 -29.52 -36.45
CA PRO A 928 8.07 -28.09 -36.23
C PRO A 928 6.81 -27.44 -36.84
N GLY A 929 5.90 -26.94 -36.01
CA GLY A 929 4.72 -26.19 -36.48
C GLY A 929 3.40 -26.38 -35.74
N VAL A 930 3.30 -27.18 -34.68
CA VAL A 930 2.06 -27.25 -33.87
C VAL A 930 2.39 -27.00 -32.40
N SER A 931 2.42 -25.73 -32.03
CA SER A 931 2.27 -25.28 -30.65
C SER A 931 0.79 -25.37 -30.28
N ASN A 932 0.45 -26.20 -29.30
CA ASN A 932 -0.71 -25.98 -28.43
C ASN A 932 -0.21 -25.53 -27.07
#